data_AF-A0AAE1XUD1-F1
#
_entry.id   AF-A0AAE1XUD1-F1
#
_cell.length_a   1.000
_cell.length_b   1.000
_cell.length_c   1.000
_cell.angle_alpha   90.00
_cell.angle_beta   90.00
_cell.angle_gamma   90.00
#
_symmetry.space_group_name_H-M   'P 1'
#
loop_
_entity.id
_entity.type
_entity.pdbx_description
1 polymer ?
#
loop_
_entity_poly.entity_id
_entity_poly.type
_entity_poly.pdbx_seq_one_letter_code
_entity_poly.pdbx_strand_id
1 'polypeptide(L)'
;MRGGDGVLGARNSFRSTEASILRIRTQFLKRRERWLVVLGIILHAVYMLSIFDIYFKSPIVHGMEPVKPRFSAPAKRLVLLVADGLRADKFFEPESDGNYRAPFLRSVIKERGRWGVSHARPPTESRPGHVAIIAGFYEDPSAVTKGWKANPVEFDSVFKRSQHTFAFGSPDIIPIFCSEMKHSTWNSYPHEYEDFATDASFLDEWSLDQFASLLNRSHEDAKLKQLLQQDNVVVFLHLLGCDSNGHAHRPYSPVYLNNVKVVDNIAERVYNLVQNYFKDNLTAYVFTADHGMSDKGSHGDGHPSNMDTPLVAWGAGVRQPVPVSENHHHDNTLRFIDDHVHDMPTPSEWGLDGLERQDVNQADIAPLMSTLLGLPCPVNSVGNLPLEFVNLSEVEEVEAVLANSKQILNQFLRKSQLKQSNSLYFKPFKPLADYTLVLDQIEHLLSIKDYDAAKKLSENLRSLALEGLHYFQTYDWFMLMTVISLGYLGWMIYLIVHVLQSYTALPGKFFRKDRSVYLKMNSWKVYFSGFLLMGSVSIILLVEHSPPLYHAYFAMTIFLWVQICCEYQFLKALWRYMREKEISYFAKFLASFIISVFILEILVKSFMNRKIYTWSFLLVGVIATIYLLYSIPWDSGIPFFVWLACWFLSIFTLMPAQIPDNTKLVISSGFMIVVIGAAARYLDMHAGESKYWFSLTNELRKPEFNILFLFQVLLVLSSSVMVSLSTARRTEKQELPVLHQVINWSIAGISMVLPLFSATGILSRLTSIFLGFAPAFLLLSIGYEAVFYGALALALMAWILFENAYLQISRTKHSSSSIEAMEDNLSLASEDRCLQLSDMRIPLAFMVFFNIAFFGTGNFASIASFEISSVYRFITIFSPFLMAALLIFKLLIPFVLVMSKIQEAGWKLGTALAILE
;
A
#
# COMPACT_ATOMS: atom_id res chain seq x y z
N MET A 1 -61.68 -64.82 25.85
CA MET A 1 -61.45 -65.12 24.42
C MET A 1 -61.39 -63.79 23.66
N ARG A 2 -60.35 -63.56 22.81
CA ARG A 2 -60.22 -62.52 21.73
C ARG A 2 -60.46 -61.03 22.12
N GLY A 3 -59.78 -60.00 21.59
CA GLY A 3 -58.62 -59.91 20.68
C GLY A 3 -58.58 -58.56 19.92
N GLY A 4 -57.43 -57.86 19.88
CA GLY A 4 -57.14 -56.61 19.11
C GLY A 4 -57.84 -55.32 19.60
N ASP A 5 -57.41 -54.07 19.34
CA ASP A 5 -56.16 -53.43 18.86
C ASP A 5 -56.31 -51.88 19.07
N GLY A 6 -55.31 -50.98 18.93
CA GLY A 6 -53.88 -51.10 18.65
C GLY A 6 -53.16 -49.71 18.53
N VAL A 7 -51.91 -49.62 19.02
CA VAL A 7 -50.83 -48.63 18.72
C VAL A 7 -51.18 -47.23 18.15
N LEU A 8 -51.15 -46.16 18.98
CA LEU A 8 -51.06 -44.76 18.49
C LEU A 8 -50.18 -43.77 19.32
N GLY A 9 -49.58 -44.19 20.43
CA GLY A 9 -48.92 -43.25 21.38
C GLY A 9 -47.45 -42.85 21.09
N ALA A 10 -46.71 -43.60 20.27
CA ALA A 10 -45.23 -43.49 20.24
C ALA A 10 -44.64 -42.49 19.20
N ARG A 11 -45.44 -41.95 18.28
CA ARG A 11 -44.91 -41.22 17.11
C ARG A 11 -44.59 -39.73 17.36
N ASN A 12 -45.14 -39.14 18.42
CA ASN A 12 -44.94 -37.71 18.72
C ASN A 12 -43.71 -37.42 19.60
N SER A 13 -43.29 -38.33 20.49
CA SER A 13 -42.11 -38.12 21.35
C SER A 13 -40.77 -38.28 20.62
N PHE A 14 -40.72 -39.09 19.56
CA PHE A 14 -39.53 -39.19 18.70
C PHE A 14 -39.29 -37.88 17.93
N ARG A 15 -40.33 -37.31 17.30
CA ARG A 15 -40.23 -36.03 16.57
C ARG A 15 -39.76 -34.86 17.44
N SER A 16 -40.21 -34.76 18.69
CA SER A 16 -39.73 -33.71 19.62
C SER A 16 -38.26 -33.89 20.01
N THR A 17 -37.77 -35.13 20.04
CA THR A 17 -36.39 -35.47 20.42
C THR A 17 -35.42 -35.25 19.25
N GLU A 18 -35.82 -35.58 18.01
CA GLU A 18 -35.04 -35.24 16.82
C GLU A 18 -34.94 -33.72 16.62
N ALA A 19 -36.04 -32.98 16.79
CA ALA A 19 -36.06 -31.53 16.66
C ALA A 19 -35.20 -30.81 17.71
N SER A 20 -35.10 -31.33 18.94
CA SER A 20 -34.23 -30.77 19.98
C SER A 20 -32.75 -31.07 19.72
N ILE A 21 -32.41 -32.30 19.31
CA ILE A 21 -31.05 -32.68 18.89
C ILE A 21 -30.59 -31.85 17.68
N LEU A 22 -31.46 -31.61 16.70
CA LEU A 22 -31.18 -30.77 15.54
C LEU A 22 -30.91 -29.31 15.97
N ARG A 23 -31.74 -28.73 16.85
CA ARG A 23 -31.52 -27.39 17.41
C ARG A 23 -30.19 -27.28 18.17
N ILE A 24 -29.87 -28.25 19.02
CA ILE A 24 -28.61 -28.27 19.79
C ILE A 24 -27.41 -28.34 18.85
N ARG A 25 -27.46 -29.20 17.82
CA ARG A 25 -26.40 -29.29 16.80
C ARG A 25 -26.22 -27.98 16.03
N THR A 26 -27.29 -27.33 15.61
CA THR A 26 -27.23 -26.04 14.91
C THR A 26 -26.74 -24.90 15.81
N GLN A 27 -27.11 -24.88 17.10
CA GLN A 27 -26.57 -23.92 18.07
C GLN A 27 -25.08 -24.15 18.36
N PHE A 28 -24.64 -25.42 18.46
CA PHE A 28 -23.24 -25.77 18.65
C PHE A 28 -22.38 -25.37 17.44
N LEU A 29 -22.86 -25.64 16.22
CA LEU A 29 -22.21 -25.19 14.98
C LEU A 29 -22.11 -23.65 14.96
N LYS A 30 -23.21 -22.92 15.14
CA LYS A 30 -23.19 -21.44 15.20
C LYS A 30 -22.26 -20.87 16.27
N ARG A 31 -22.04 -21.59 17.39
CA ARG A 31 -21.05 -21.20 18.40
C ARG A 31 -19.62 -21.46 17.94
N ARG A 32 -19.33 -22.62 17.32
CA ARG A 32 -18.00 -22.94 16.74
C ARG A 32 -17.65 -21.96 15.60
N GLU A 33 -18.61 -21.65 14.74
CA GLU A 33 -18.47 -20.70 13.63
C GLU A 33 -18.12 -19.28 14.13
N ARG A 34 -18.83 -18.76 15.15
CA ARG A 34 -18.48 -17.47 15.78
C ARG A 34 -17.07 -17.45 16.36
N TRP A 35 -16.63 -18.55 16.98
CA TRP A 35 -15.25 -18.66 17.47
C TRP A 35 -14.23 -18.73 16.34
N LEU A 36 -14.54 -19.37 15.21
CA LEU A 36 -13.68 -19.40 14.03
C LEU A 36 -13.52 -18.01 13.40
N VAL A 37 -14.61 -17.25 13.26
CA VAL A 37 -14.53 -15.86 12.74
C VAL A 37 -13.70 -14.97 13.68
N VAL A 38 -13.92 -15.04 15.00
CA VAL A 38 -13.12 -14.28 15.97
C VAL A 38 -11.64 -14.69 15.93
N LEU A 39 -11.35 -15.99 15.86
CA LEU A 39 -9.98 -16.51 15.72
C LEU A 39 -9.34 -16.06 14.40
N GLY A 40 -10.08 -16.08 13.30
CA GLY A 40 -9.63 -15.63 11.98
C GLY A 40 -9.29 -14.14 11.96
N ILE A 41 -10.14 -13.30 12.56
CA ILE A 41 -9.85 -11.86 12.72
C ILE A 41 -8.58 -11.64 13.54
N ILE A 42 -8.42 -12.33 14.68
CA ILE A 42 -7.22 -12.21 15.53
C ILE A 42 -5.97 -12.69 14.77
N LEU A 43 -6.05 -13.83 14.06
CA LEU A 43 -4.95 -14.38 13.28
C LEU A 43 -4.50 -13.42 12.17
N HIS A 44 -5.44 -12.90 11.37
CA HIS A 44 -5.10 -11.96 10.31
C HIS A 44 -4.61 -10.62 10.87
N ALA A 45 -5.17 -10.13 11.98
CA ALA A 45 -4.62 -8.92 12.63
C ALA A 45 -3.18 -9.13 13.12
N VAL A 46 -2.87 -10.29 13.70
CA VAL A 46 -1.50 -10.63 14.15
C VAL A 46 -0.55 -10.78 12.95
N TYR A 47 -0.88 -11.61 11.94
CA TYR A 47 -0.03 -11.81 10.78
C TYR A 47 -0.02 -10.62 9.78
N MET A 48 -0.93 -9.66 9.90
CA MET A 48 -0.83 -8.39 9.17
C MET A 48 0.35 -7.56 9.70
N LEU A 49 0.60 -7.58 11.01
CA LEU A 49 1.74 -6.87 11.60
C LEU A 49 3.09 -7.44 11.16
N SER A 50 3.15 -8.71 10.75
CA SER A 50 4.44 -9.33 10.42
C SER A 50 5.08 -8.77 9.14
N ILE A 51 4.35 -8.04 8.30
CA ILE A 51 4.95 -7.34 7.17
C ILE A 51 6.03 -6.35 7.65
N PHE A 52 5.81 -5.70 8.79
CA PHE A 52 6.78 -4.79 9.39
C PHE A 52 7.99 -5.56 9.93
N ASP A 53 7.78 -6.57 10.77
CA ASP A 53 8.88 -7.38 11.32
C ASP A 53 9.73 -8.11 10.24
N ILE A 54 9.15 -8.42 9.08
CA ILE A 54 9.85 -9.08 7.96
C ILE A 54 10.61 -8.09 7.07
N TYR A 55 9.98 -6.97 6.68
CA TYR A 55 10.49 -6.08 5.62
C TYR A 55 10.89 -4.67 6.10
N PHE A 56 10.32 -4.19 7.20
CA PHE A 56 10.49 -2.82 7.68
C PHE A 56 11.14 -2.83 9.07
N LYS A 57 12.47 -2.97 9.07
CA LYS A 57 13.31 -2.91 10.27
C LYS A 57 14.12 -1.62 10.30
N SER A 58 14.12 -0.98 11.46
CA SER A 58 14.82 0.29 11.68
C SER A 58 16.27 0.25 11.18
N PRO A 59 16.70 1.23 10.38
CA PRO A 59 18.08 1.38 9.96
C PRO A 59 18.97 1.87 11.12
N ILE A 60 18.37 2.56 12.10
CA ILE A 60 19.09 3.28 13.16
C ILE A 60 19.80 2.30 14.10
N VAL A 61 21.10 2.49 14.24
CA VAL A 61 21.97 1.82 15.20
C VAL A 61 22.49 2.88 16.20
N HIS A 62 22.62 2.50 17.47
CA HIS A 62 23.10 3.39 18.53
C HIS A 62 24.41 2.90 19.17
N GLY A 63 25.19 3.85 19.70
CA GLY A 63 26.46 3.58 20.38
C GLY A 63 27.65 3.39 19.45
N MET A 64 27.68 4.11 18.32
CA MET A 64 28.85 4.22 17.44
C MET A 64 29.55 5.56 17.67
N GLU A 65 30.86 5.57 17.53
CA GLU A 65 31.63 6.81 17.49
C GLU A 65 31.69 7.39 16.07
N PRO A 66 31.79 8.73 15.93
CA PRO A 66 31.83 9.41 14.64
C PRO A 66 33.25 9.41 14.08
N VAL A 67 33.41 9.03 12.82
CA VAL A 67 34.72 9.04 12.15
C VAL A 67 35.02 10.44 11.65
N LYS A 68 36.00 11.11 12.27
CA LYS A 68 36.46 12.42 11.81
C LYS A 68 37.37 12.28 10.58
N PRO A 69 37.11 13.01 9.48
CA PRO A 69 38.02 13.03 8.33
C PRO A 69 39.40 13.59 8.65
N ARG A 70 40.43 13.15 7.92
CA ARG A 70 41.83 13.61 8.04
C ARG A 70 42.23 14.68 7.01
N PHE A 71 41.31 15.58 6.65
CA PHE A 71 41.54 16.70 5.73
C PHE A 71 40.98 18.03 6.30
N SER A 72 41.28 19.16 5.63
CA SER A 72 40.79 20.49 6.04
C SER A 72 39.45 20.80 5.39
N ALA A 73 38.50 21.37 6.15
CA ALA A 73 37.18 21.71 5.64
C ALA A 73 37.24 22.63 4.40
N PRO A 74 36.72 22.20 3.22
CA PRO A 74 36.73 23.02 2.01
C PRO A 74 35.92 24.31 2.12
N ALA A 75 34.83 24.29 2.89
CA ALA A 75 33.98 25.43 3.18
C ALA A 75 33.84 25.66 4.69
N LYS A 76 33.75 26.94 5.09
CA LYS A 76 33.39 27.32 6.47
C LYS A 76 31.89 27.23 6.72
N ARG A 77 31.09 27.37 5.67
CA ARG A 77 29.63 27.46 5.75
C ARG A 77 28.99 26.68 4.60
N LEU A 78 27.81 26.15 4.86
CA LEU A 78 27.00 25.43 3.88
C LEU A 78 25.60 26.03 3.84
N VAL A 79 25.10 26.34 2.65
CA VAL A 79 23.70 26.70 2.41
C VAL A 79 23.00 25.54 1.74
N LEU A 80 22.03 24.95 2.42
CA LEU A 80 21.13 23.93 1.89
C LEU A 80 19.78 24.59 1.54
N LEU A 81 19.41 24.50 0.27
CA LEU A 81 18.11 24.92 -0.25
C LEU A 81 17.35 23.65 -0.66
N VAL A 82 16.19 23.41 -0.06
CA VAL A 82 15.30 22.30 -0.46
C VAL A 82 13.98 22.88 -0.93
N ALA A 83 13.65 22.63 -2.20
CA ALA A 83 12.39 23.02 -2.83
C ALA A 83 11.44 21.83 -2.83
N ASP A 84 10.61 21.72 -1.80
CA ASP A 84 9.69 20.62 -1.54
C ASP A 84 8.81 20.34 -2.78
N GLY A 85 8.65 19.08 -3.15
CA GLY A 85 7.83 18.66 -4.30
C GLY A 85 8.30 19.12 -5.70
N LEU A 86 9.53 19.63 -5.86
CA LEU A 86 10.06 20.07 -7.16
C LEU A 86 10.58 18.89 -8.01
N ARG A 87 9.88 18.62 -9.13
CA ARG A 87 10.28 17.60 -10.12
C ARG A 87 11.51 18.02 -10.93
N ALA A 88 12.41 17.07 -11.19
CA ALA A 88 13.56 17.28 -12.07
C ALA A 88 13.17 17.73 -13.50
N ASP A 89 12.16 17.08 -14.12
CA ASP A 89 11.76 17.42 -15.49
C ASP A 89 11.28 18.88 -15.61
N LYS A 90 10.47 19.36 -14.66
CA LYS A 90 9.94 20.75 -14.66
C LYS A 90 10.97 21.82 -14.33
N PHE A 91 12.06 21.43 -13.66
CA PHE A 91 13.21 22.28 -13.41
C PHE A 91 14.12 22.42 -14.65
N PHE A 92 14.39 21.31 -15.36
CA PHE A 92 15.34 21.31 -16.48
C PHE A 92 14.72 21.61 -17.86
N GLU A 93 13.43 21.31 -18.09
CA GLU A 93 12.79 21.55 -19.38
C GLU A 93 12.66 23.06 -19.73
N PRO A 94 12.74 23.44 -21.01
CA PRO A 94 12.46 24.79 -21.46
C PRO A 94 10.96 25.11 -21.44
N GLU A 95 10.65 26.39 -21.42
CA GLU A 95 9.33 26.94 -21.69
C GLU A 95 9.01 26.93 -23.20
N SER A 96 7.75 27.17 -23.55
CA SER A 96 7.27 27.14 -24.94
C SER A 96 7.88 28.22 -25.86
N ASP A 97 8.54 29.23 -25.29
CA ASP A 97 9.29 30.28 -25.99
C ASP A 97 10.79 29.96 -26.12
N GLY A 98 11.26 28.84 -25.56
CA GLY A 98 12.66 28.42 -25.55
C GLY A 98 13.49 28.95 -24.38
N ASN A 99 12.91 29.77 -23.49
CA ASN A 99 13.56 30.18 -22.24
C ASN A 99 13.56 29.06 -21.20
N TYR A 100 14.29 29.22 -20.10
CA TYR A 100 14.33 28.25 -19.00
C TYR A 100 13.83 28.88 -17.71
N ARG A 101 13.10 28.12 -16.90
CA ARG A 101 12.43 28.62 -15.67
C ARG A 101 13.38 28.95 -14.54
N ALA A 102 14.53 28.27 -14.49
CA ALA A 102 15.56 28.48 -13.48
C ALA A 102 16.86 29.04 -14.11
N PRO A 103 16.86 30.29 -14.63
CA PRO A 103 18.02 30.86 -15.32
C PRO A 103 19.26 31.01 -14.42
N PHE A 104 19.13 31.36 -13.14
CA PHE A 104 20.27 31.51 -12.24
C PHE A 104 20.94 30.15 -11.97
N LEU A 105 20.19 29.14 -11.52
CA LEU A 105 20.70 27.79 -11.28
C LEU A 105 21.21 27.15 -12.58
N ARG A 106 20.59 27.44 -13.74
CA ARG A 106 21.10 27.02 -15.05
C ARG A 106 22.43 27.69 -15.41
N SER A 107 22.66 28.95 -15.04
CA SER A 107 23.99 29.57 -15.16
C SER A 107 25.01 28.92 -14.22
N VAL A 108 24.60 28.57 -12.98
CA VAL A 108 25.44 27.85 -12.03
C VAL A 108 25.91 26.51 -12.61
N ILE A 109 24.98 25.71 -13.15
CA ILE A 109 25.26 24.42 -13.83
C ILE A 109 26.29 24.60 -14.97
N LYS A 110 26.16 25.66 -15.77
CA LYS A 110 26.99 25.87 -16.96
C LYS A 110 28.36 26.48 -16.67
N GLU A 111 28.49 27.24 -15.57
CA GLU A 111 29.66 28.10 -15.35
C GLU A 111 30.52 27.70 -14.15
N ARG A 112 29.93 27.17 -13.06
CA ARG A 112 30.61 27.15 -11.74
C ARG A 112 30.23 26.03 -10.77
N GLY A 113 29.40 25.07 -11.18
CA GLY A 113 28.86 24.02 -10.31
C GLY A 113 28.82 22.62 -10.92
N ARG A 114 28.34 21.66 -10.13
CA ARG A 114 28.04 20.28 -10.55
C ARG A 114 26.56 19.99 -10.38
N TRP A 115 26.04 19.05 -11.16
CA TRP A 115 24.62 18.85 -11.30
C TRP A 115 24.25 17.40 -11.66
N GLY A 116 23.00 17.06 -11.37
CA GLY A 116 22.39 15.82 -11.82
C GLY A 116 20.96 15.68 -11.28
N VAL A 117 20.51 14.44 -11.17
CA VAL A 117 19.27 14.08 -10.49
C VAL A 117 19.61 13.39 -9.17
N SER A 118 18.93 13.81 -8.10
CA SER A 118 18.88 13.05 -6.86
C SER A 118 17.63 12.17 -6.87
N HIS A 119 17.81 10.88 -6.61
CA HIS A 119 16.73 9.91 -6.57
C HIS A 119 16.29 9.67 -5.12
N ALA A 120 15.10 10.17 -4.79
CA ALA A 120 14.39 9.85 -3.56
C ALA A 120 13.84 8.41 -3.60
N ARG A 121 13.57 7.81 -2.43
CA ARG A 121 13.02 6.44 -2.33
C ARG A 121 11.61 6.43 -1.75
N PRO A 122 10.75 5.47 -2.14
CA PRO A 122 9.45 5.28 -1.52
C PRO A 122 9.53 4.98 -0.01
N PRO A 123 8.64 5.55 0.82
CA PRO A 123 7.60 6.50 0.47
C PRO A 123 8.19 7.89 0.19
N THR A 124 7.88 8.43 -1.00
CA THR A 124 8.33 9.76 -1.46
C THR A 124 7.49 10.84 -0.79
N GLU A 125 7.73 11.03 0.49
CA GLU A 125 7.05 11.98 1.40
C GLU A 125 8.09 12.93 1.97
N SER A 126 7.71 14.18 2.28
CA SER A 126 8.68 15.26 2.54
C SER A 126 9.68 14.92 3.65
N ARG A 127 9.20 14.33 4.76
CA ARG A 127 10.07 13.92 5.86
C ARG A 127 11.08 12.82 5.47
N PRO A 128 10.70 11.62 5.00
CA PRO A 128 11.66 10.61 4.53
C PRO A 128 12.73 11.17 3.59
N GLY A 129 12.34 12.05 2.65
CA GLY A 129 13.28 12.72 1.76
C GLY A 129 14.26 13.64 2.49
N HIS A 130 13.76 14.50 3.38
CA HIS A 130 14.59 15.35 4.23
C HIS A 130 15.53 14.55 5.16
N VAL A 131 15.08 13.40 5.70
CA VAL A 131 15.94 12.51 6.51
C VAL A 131 17.06 11.90 5.66
N ALA A 132 16.77 11.49 4.42
CA ALA A 132 17.79 11.02 3.49
C ALA A 132 18.81 12.13 3.16
N ILE A 133 18.35 13.34 2.82
CA ILE A 133 19.23 14.49 2.52
C ILE A 133 20.11 14.86 3.72
N ILE A 134 19.54 14.99 4.92
CA ILE A 134 20.19 15.64 6.08
C ILE A 134 20.90 14.65 7.00
N ALA A 135 20.50 13.37 7.01
CA ALA A 135 21.06 12.32 7.86
C ALA A 135 21.63 11.11 7.08
N GLY A 136 21.39 11.01 5.77
CA GLY A 136 22.04 10.02 4.91
C GLY A 136 21.47 8.61 5.00
N PHE A 137 20.24 8.45 5.52
CA PHE A 137 19.58 7.15 5.61
C PHE A 137 18.10 7.22 5.23
N TYR A 138 17.56 6.11 4.74
CA TYR A 138 16.15 5.98 4.40
C TYR A 138 15.33 5.58 5.62
N GLU A 139 14.34 6.39 5.98
CA GLU A 139 13.53 6.14 7.18
C GLU A 139 12.66 4.88 7.04
N ASP A 140 12.37 4.23 8.18
CA ASP A 140 11.57 3.02 8.27
C ASP A 140 10.08 3.31 7.93
N PRO A 141 9.48 2.64 6.93
CA PRO A 141 8.06 2.78 6.58
C PRO A 141 7.06 2.61 7.74
N SER A 142 7.43 1.93 8.83
CA SER A 142 6.61 1.84 10.05
C SER A 142 6.38 3.17 10.76
N ALA A 143 7.19 4.21 10.50
CA ALA A 143 6.97 5.56 11.03
C ALA A 143 5.69 6.24 10.48
N VAL A 144 5.06 5.68 9.44
CA VAL A 144 3.68 6.00 9.02
C VAL A 144 2.66 5.90 10.18
N THR A 145 2.91 5.04 11.17
CA THR A 145 2.06 4.91 12.36
C THR A 145 2.02 6.16 13.24
N LYS A 146 2.99 7.09 13.08
CA LYS A 146 3.01 8.41 13.71
C LYS A 146 2.63 9.54 12.72
N GLY A 147 2.07 9.18 11.55
CA GLY A 147 1.68 10.11 10.50
C GLY A 147 2.84 10.95 9.97
N TRP A 148 4.08 10.44 10.07
CA TRP A 148 5.33 11.14 9.71
C TRP A 148 5.63 12.45 10.49
N LYS A 149 4.74 12.98 11.33
CA LYS A 149 4.89 14.31 11.96
C LYS A 149 5.82 14.41 13.18
N ALA A 150 6.36 13.31 13.72
CA ALA A 150 7.20 13.36 14.94
C ALA A 150 8.29 12.28 14.97
N ASN A 151 9.49 12.61 15.44
CA ASN A 151 10.61 11.67 15.52
C ASN A 151 10.29 10.47 16.42
N PRO A 152 10.29 9.22 15.91
CA PRO A 152 10.05 8.05 16.73
C PRO A 152 11.28 7.67 17.56
N VAL A 153 12.46 8.02 17.08
CA VAL A 153 13.79 7.71 17.61
C VAL A 153 14.70 8.89 17.29
N GLU A 154 15.60 9.26 18.21
CA GLU A 154 16.61 10.28 17.96
C GLU A 154 17.69 9.74 17.00
N PHE A 155 17.97 10.48 15.92
CA PHE A 155 19.07 10.18 14.99
C PHE A 155 20.09 11.33 14.90
N ASP A 156 21.24 11.02 14.30
CA ASP A 156 22.35 11.92 14.03
C ASP A 156 22.23 12.52 12.62
N SER A 157 22.74 13.72 12.41
CA SER A 157 22.59 14.46 11.14
C SER A 157 23.70 15.48 10.91
N VAL A 158 23.86 15.96 9.67
CA VAL A 158 24.83 17.02 9.35
C VAL A 158 24.61 18.26 10.22
N PHE A 159 23.34 18.61 10.51
CA PHE A 159 23.02 19.73 11.39
C PHE A 159 23.49 19.48 12.84
N LYS A 160 23.31 18.26 13.38
CA LYS A 160 23.81 17.92 14.72
C LYS A 160 25.33 17.91 14.79
N ARG A 161 26.02 17.68 13.66
CA ARG A 161 27.49 17.79 13.51
C ARG A 161 28.00 19.20 13.25
N SER A 162 27.15 20.11 12.78
CA SER A 162 27.48 21.52 12.59
C SER A 162 27.82 22.22 13.92
N GLN A 163 28.56 23.32 13.84
CA GLN A 163 28.84 24.18 14.99
C GLN A 163 27.60 25.00 15.39
N HIS A 164 26.83 25.46 14.39
CA HIS A 164 25.52 26.09 14.57
C HIS A 164 24.67 25.94 13.30
N THR A 165 23.36 25.72 13.45
CA THR A 165 22.42 25.64 12.32
C THR A 165 21.39 26.77 12.36
N PHE A 166 21.24 27.51 11.26
CA PHE A 166 20.14 28.45 11.04
C PHE A 166 19.10 27.80 10.11
N ALA A 167 17.82 27.77 10.48
CA ALA A 167 16.80 27.04 9.70
C ALA A 167 15.45 27.78 9.60
N PHE A 168 14.90 27.92 8.40
CA PHE A 168 13.63 28.63 8.16
C PHE A 168 12.74 27.91 7.14
N GLY A 169 11.42 27.85 7.42
CA GLY A 169 10.39 27.33 6.52
C GLY A 169 9.25 26.61 7.24
N SER A 170 8.79 25.46 6.71
CA SER A 170 7.55 24.82 7.18
C SER A 170 7.60 24.37 8.66
N PRO A 171 6.52 24.60 9.44
CA PRO A 171 6.36 24.06 10.78
C PRO A 171 6.30 22.53 10.84
N ASP A 172 6.02 21.84 9.73
CA ASP A 172 6.05 20.37 9.67
C ASP A 172 7.47 19.79 9.53
N ILE A 173 8.44 20.56 9.02
CA ILE A 173 9.82 20.06 8.76
C ILE A 173 10.87 20.68 9.67
N ILE A 174 10.87 22.01 9.90
CA ILE A 174 11.92 22.68 10.66
C ILE A 174 12.05 22.15 12.11
N PRO A 175 10.95 21.91 12.87
CA PRO A 175 11.05 21.38 14.22
C PRO A 175 11.63 19.96 14.29
N ILE A 176 11.50 19.14 13.23
CA ILE A 176 12.01 17.75 13.21
C ILE A 176 13.52 17.71 13.44
N PHE A 177 14.26 18.66 12.86
CA PHE A 177 15.71 18.71 12.95
C PHE A 177 16.24 19.66 14.02
N CYS A 178 15.50 20.74 14.32
CA CYS A 178 16.03 21.85 15.14
C CYS A 178 15.42 21.98 16.55
N SER A 179 14.25 21.41 16.84
CA SER A 179 13.58 21.64 18.14
C SER A 179 14.36 21.13 19.35
N GLU A 180 15.04 19.99 19.22
CA GLU A 180 15.90 19.40 20.27
C GLU A 180 17.34 19.93 20.23
N MET A 181 17.70 20.74 19.23
CA MET A 181 19.07 21.16 18.95
C MET A 181 19.42 22.50 19.59
N LYS A 182 20.19 22.46 20.68
CA LYS A 182 20.60 23.67 21.43
C LYS A 182 21.45 24.65 20.63
N HIS A 183 22.25 24.16 19.67
CA HIS A 183 23.08 24.96 18.77
C HIS A 183 22.35 25.25 17.44
N SER A 184 21.09 25.66 17.54
CA SER A 184 20.31 26.08 16.39
C SER A 184 19.62 27.43 16.62
N THR A 185 19.21 28.07 15.53
CA THR A 185 18.38 29.27 15.56
C THR A 185 17.42 29.19 14.39
N TRP A 186 16.16 28.94 14.68
CA TRP A 186 15.17 28.59 13.68
C TRP A 186 13.85 29.31 13.93
N ASN A 187 13.04 29.39 12.87
CA ASN A 187 11.68 29.89 12.93
C ASN A 187 10.83 29.21 11.84
N SER A 188 9.54 29.07 12.08
CA SER A 188 8.57 28.60 11.08
C SER A 188 7.37 29.53 11.00
N TYR A 189 6.69 29.58 9.84
CA TYR A 189 5.40 30.25 9.73
C TYR A 189 4.29 29.45 10.47
N PRO A 190 3.13 30.06 10.77
CA PRO A 190 1.99 29.36 11.35
C PRO A 190 1.41 28.31 10.38
N HIS A 191 0.89 27.20 10.89
CA HIS A 191 0.26 26.15 10.07
C HIS A 191 -0.94 26.67 9.25
N GLU A 192 -1.59 27.74 9.70
CA GLU A 192 -2.72 28.37 9.01
C GLU A 192 -2.33 29.00 7.67
N TYR A 193 -1.03 29.13 7.36
CA TYR A 193 -0.55 29.65 6.08
C TYR A 193 -0.47 28.57 4.99
N GLU A 194 -0.55 27.28 5.34
CA GLU A 194 -0.50 26.14 4.42
C GLU A 194 -1.90 25.89 3.76
N ASP A 195 -2.51 26.93 3.16
CA ASP A 195 -3.82 26.85 2.50
C ASP A 195 -3.71 26.66 0.97
N PHE A 196 -3.99 25.42 0.55
CA PHE A 196 -4.07 24.97 -0.85
C PHE A 196 -5.10 25.72 -1.73
N ALA A 197 -5.94 26.59 -1.19
CA ALA A 197 -6.79 27.48 -2.00
C ALA A 197 -6.02 28.65 -2.65
N THR A 198 -4.83 28.96 -2.15
CA THR A 198 -4.02 30.13 -2.53
C THR A 198 -2.72 29.74 -3.25
N ASP A 199 -2.09 30.71 -3.93
CA ASP A 199 -0.75 30.52 -4.50
C ASP A 199 0.27 30.47 -3.36
N ALA A 200 0.95 29.34 -3.19
CA ALA A 200 1.81 29.07 -2.04
C ALA A 200 3.23 29.67 -2.14
N SER A 201 3.57 30.37 -3.22
CA SER A 201 4.91 30.94 -3.45
C SER A 201 5.39 31.92 -2.36
N PHE A 202 4.48 32.57 -1.64
CA PHE A 202 4.83 33.44 -0.51
C PHE A 202 5.46 32.69 0.69
N LEU A 203 5.24 31.38 0.82
CA LEU A 203 5.86 30.54 1.84
C LEU A 203 7.39 30.44 1.61
N ASP A 204 7.81 30.46 0.35
CA ASP A 204 9.22 30.42 -0.04
C ASP A 204 9.89 31.78 0.19
N GLU A 205 9.19 32.87 -0.17
CA GLU A 205 9.66 34.23 0.12
C GLU A 205 9.77 34.49 1.64
N TRP A 206 8.88 33.91 2.45
CA TRP A 206 8.97 34.02 3.92
C TRP A 206 10.29 33.45 4.46
N SER A 207 10.73 32.28 3.98
CA SER A 207 12.00 31.66 4.36
C SER A 207 13.20 32.55 4.00
N LEU A 208 13.16 33.18 2.82
CA LEU A 208 14.17 34.15 2.39
C LEU A 208 14.16 35.41 3.27
N ASP A 209 13.00 35.96 3.58
CA ASP A 209 12.87 37.17 4.39
C ASP A 209 13.33 36.95 5.84
N GLN A 210 13.10 35.77 6.43
CA GLN A 210 13.68 35.42 7.73
C GLN A 210 15.22 35.40 7.68
N PHE A 211 15.81 34.84 6.62
CA PHE A 211 17.27 34.80 6.46
C PHE A 211 17.87 36.19 6.18
N ALA A 212 17.24 37.01 5.34
CA ALA A 212 17.65 38.39 5.11
C ALA A 212 17.55 39.23 6.40
N SER A 213 16.47 39.05 7.18
CA SER A 213 16.29 39.67 8.51
C SER A 213 17.35 39.22 9.52
N LEU A 214 17.73 37.94 9.52
CA LEU A 214 18.82 37.42 10.35
C LEU A 214 20.15 38.11 10.05
N LEU A 215 20.53 38.22 8.76
CA LEU A 215 21.76 38.91 8.36
C LEU A 215 21.70 40.39 8.72
N ASN A 216 20.57 41.09 8.46
CA ASN A 216 20.42 42.50 8.81
C ASN A 216 20.56 42.74 10.33
N ARG A 217 19.90 41.95 11.17
CA ARG A 217 20.02 42.06 12.65
C ARG A 217 21.43 41.82 13.16
N SER A 218 22.24 41.02 12.46
CA SER A 218 23.63 40.76 12.85
C SER A 218 24.56 41.98 12.70
N HIS A 219 24.13 43.04 12.01
CA HIS A 219 24.87 44.31 12.02
C HIS A 219 24.78 45.04 13.37
N GLU A 220 23.72 44.78 14.14
CA GLU A 220 23.47 45.40 15.46
C GLU A 220 23.76 44.42 16.62
N ASP A 221 23.43 43.13 16.46
CA ASP A 221 23.71 42.08 17.43
C ASP A 221 25.10 41.44 17.20
N ALA A 222 26.07 41.88 18.00
CA ALA A 222 27.44 41.35 17.98
C ALA A 222 27.55 39.85 18.31
N LYS A 223 26.62 39.28 19.09
CA LYS A 223 26.60 37.85 19.42
C LYS A 223 26.10 37.04 18.22
N LEU A 224 25.04 37.50 17.56
CA LEU A 224 24.55 36.89 16.32
C LEU A 224 25.61 36.99 15.21
N LYS A 225 26.31 38.12 15.10
CA LYS A 225 27.44 38.28 14.19
C LYS A 225 28.55 37.26 14.46
N GLN A 226 28.92 37.07 15.73
CA GLN A 226 29.91 36.09 16.12
C GLN A 226 29.49 34.66 15.76
N LEU A 227 28.21 34.30 15.95
CA LEU A 227 27.67 32.98 15.54
C LEU A 227 27.74 32.79 14.02
N LEU A 228 27.33 33.78 13.22
CA LEU A 228 27.39 33.71 11.76
C LEU A 228 28.83 33.61 11.22
N GLN A 229 29.81 34.14 11.95
CA GLN A 229 31.24 34.11 11.58
C GLN A 229 31.98 32.85 12.05
N GLN A 230 31.30 31.89 12.67
CA GLN A 230 31.90 30.59 13.02
C GLN A 230 32.15 29.71 11.78
N ASP A 231 33.06 28.76 11.95
CA ASP A 231 33.28 27.68 10.99
C ASP A 231 32.28 26.55 11.26
N ASN A 232 32.02 25.73 10.25
CA ASN A 232 31.06 24.62 10.25
C ASN A 232 29.60 25.05 10.53
N VAL A 233 29.20 26.23 10.03
CA VAL A 233 27.82 26.73 10.14
C VAL A 233 26.97 26.25 8.97
N VAL A 234 25.74 25.80 9.26
CA VAL A 234 24.75 25.42 8.26
C VAL A 234 23.62 26.45 8.22
N VAL A 235 23.20 26.80 7.01
CA VAL A 235 21.95 27.55 6.74
C VAL A 235 21.04 26.61 5.95
N PHE A 236 19.84 26.35 6.44
CA PHE A 236 18.82 25.53 5.79
C PHE A 236 17.57 26.37 5.50
N LEU A 237 17.23 26.52 4.22
CA LEU A 237 15.97 27.13 3.80
C LEU A 237 15.09 26.07 3.17
N HIS A 238 13.94 25.85 3.79
CA HIS A 238 12.88 24.98 3.31
C HIS A 238 11.86 25.82 2.53
N LEU A 239 11.62 25.43 1.29
CA LEU A 239 10.75 26.14 0.34
C LEU A 239 9.60 25.20 -0.03
N LEU A 240 8.41 25.40 0.56
CA LEU A 240 7.23 24.52 0.44
C LEU A 240 6.34 24.83 -0.77
N GLY A 241 6.51 25.99 -1.41
CA GLY A 241 5.59 26.53 -2.40
C GLY A 241 5.40 25.63 -3.62
N CYS A 242 6.43 24.90 -4.05
CA CYS A 242 6.35 23.93 -5.14
C CYS A 242 5.42 22.76 -4.79
N ASP A 243 5.59 22.09 -3.66
CA ASP A 243 4.71 21.00 -3.21
C ASP A 243 3.25 21.47 -3.06
N SER A 244 3.04 22.57 -2.32
CA SER A 244 1.70 23.11 -2.07
C SER A 244 0.98 23.50 -3.37
N ASN A 245 1.66 24.20 -4.29
CA ASN A 245 1.11 24.49 -5.63
C ASN A 245 0.99 23.21 -6.48
N GLY A 246 1.81 22.19 -6.24
CA GLY A 246 1.76 20.87 -6.87
C GLY A 246 0.46 20.14 -6.54
N HIS A 247 0.12 20.02 -5.25
CA HIS A 247 -1.15 19.47 -4.79
C HIS A 247 -2.36 20.30 -5.22
N ALA A 248 -2.30 21.62 -5.06
CA ALA A 248 -3.41 22.51 -5.33
C ALA A 248 -3.74 22.64 -6.83
N HIS A 249 -2.70 22.68 -7.68
CA HIS A 249 -2.82 23.14 -9.07
C HIS A 249 -2.20 22.18 -10.10
N ARG A 250 -1.44 21.15 -9.68
CA ARG A 250 -0.74 20.14 -10.50
C ARG A 250 0.56 20.66 -11.13
N PRO A 251 1.57 19.78 -11.34
CA PRO A 251 2.93 20.22 -11.71
C PRO A 251 3.10 20.76 -13.15
N TYR A 252 2.06 20.70 -13.99
CA TYR A 252 2.05 21.35 -15.31
C TYR A 252 1.29 22.68 -15.32
N SER A 253 0.76 23.13 -14.17
CA SER A 253 0.03 24.40 -14.10
C SER A 253 0.96 25.61 -14.18
N PRO A 254 0.50 26.74 -14.74
CA PRO A 254 1.26 27.99 -14.71
C PRO A 254 1.66 28.44 -13.30
N VAL A 255 0.89 28.08 -12.27
CA VAL A 255 1.21 28.45 -10.87
C VAL A 255 2.42 27.66 -10.36
N TYR A 256 2.40 26.32 -10.46
CA TYR A 256 3.57 25.49 -10.11
C TYR A 256 4.80 25.87 -10.93
N LEU A 257 4.65 26.05 -12.25
CA LEU A 257 5.75 26.41 -13.15
C LEU A 257 6.31 27.82 -12.87
N ASN A 258 5.50 28.75 -12.39
CA ASN A 258 5.98 30.05 -11.89
C ASN A 258 6.66 29.92 -10.53
N ASN A 259 6.23 29.00 -9.65
CA ASN A 259 6.90 28.73 -8.37
C ASN A 259 8.36 28.26 -8.59
N VAL A 260 8.64 27.51 -9.65
CA VAL A 260 10.03 27.15 -10.05
C VAL A 260 10.88 28.41 -10.29
N LYS A 261 10.30 29.47 -10.88
CA LYS A 261 10.98 30.76 -11.10
C LYS A 261 11.20 31.54 -9.80
N VAL A 262 10.25 31.46 -8.86
CA VAL A 262 10.37 32.05 -7.52
C VAL A 262 11.52 31.38 -6.76
N VAL A 263 11.59 30.04 -6.79
CA VAL A 263 12.66 29.25 -6.16
C VAL A 263 14.05 29.59 -6.74
N ASP A 264 14.18 29.76 -8.05
CA ASP A 264 15.44 30.19 -8.70
C ASP A 264 15.88 31.60 -8.28
N ASN A 265 14.94 32.56 -8.24
CA ASN A 265 15.16 33.92 -7.75
C ASN A 265 15.56 33.92 -6.25
N ILE A 266 14.95 33.06 -5.43
CA ILE A 266 15.36 32.87 -4.04
C ILE A 266 16.80 32.35 -3.97
N ALA A 267 17.18 31.35 -4.77
CA ALA A 267 18.55 30.86 -4.81
C ALA A 267 19.56 31.96 -5.22
N GLU A 268 19.22 32.79 -6.20
CA GLU A 268 20.01 33.96 -6.60
C GLU A 268 20.14 34.99 -5.47
N ARG A 269 19.02 35.37 -4.84
CA ARG A 269 19.00 36.34 -3.74
C ARG A 269 19.78 35.84 -2.52
N VAL A 270 19.66 34.57 -2.16
CA VAL A 270 20.43 33.94 -1.06
C VAL A 270 21.93 33.96 -1.37
N TYR A 271 22.32 33.55 -2.59
CA TYR A 271 23.72 33.61 -3.02
C TYR A 271 24.26 35.03 -2.92
N ASN A 272 23.55 36.02 -3.48
CA ASN A 272 23.97 37.41 -3.45
C ASN A 272 24.05 37.99 -2.02
N LEU A 273 23.12 37.65 -1.13
CA LEU A 273 23.17 38.05 0.29
C LEU A 273 24.42 37.49 0.99
N VAL A 274 24.69 36.19 0.83
CA VAL A 274 25.83 35.51 1.47
C VAL A 274 27.16 36.04 0.93
N GLN A 275 27.32 36.19 -0.39
CA GLN A 275 28.56 36.73 -0.97
C GLN A 275 28.81 38.17 -0.52
N ASN A 276 27.77 39.02 -0.49
CA ASN A 276 27.90 40.40 -0.03
C ASN A 276 28.17 40.55 1.46
N TYR A 277 27.69 39.62 2.30
CA TYR A 277 27.90 39.66 3.75
C TYR A 277 29.28 39.13 4.16
N PHE A 278 29.70 37.98 3.63
CA PHE A 278 30.94 37.30 4.06
C PHE A 278 32.20 37.71 3.27
N LYS A 279 32.09 37.88 1.95
CA LYS A 279 33.18 38.30 1.04
C LYS A 279 34.49 37.48 1.12
N ASP A 280 34.42 36.22 1.55
CA ASP A 280 35.58 35.33 1.73
C ASP A 280 35.64 34.17 0.71
N ASN A 281 34.57 33.95 -0.06
CA ASN A 281 34.36 32.79 -0.94
C ASN A 281 34.40 31.41 -0.25
N LEU A 282 34.23 31.33 1.07
CA LEU A 282 34.31 30.07 1.86
C LEU A 282 32.92 29.47 2.17
N THR A 283 32.00 29.55 1.22
CA THR A 283 30.65 28.95 1.34
C THR A 283 30.36 28.00 0.18
N ALA A 284 29.91 26.80 0.56
CA ALA A 284 29.31 25.82 -0.35
C ALA A 284 27.79 25.96 -0.36
N TYR A 285 27.17 25.60 -1.47
CA TYR A 285 25.72 25.64 -1.68
C TYR A 285 25.27 24.31 -2.27
N VAL A 286 24.16 23.79 -1.78
CA VAL A 286 23.47 22.61 -2.32
C VAL A 286 21.99 22.97 -2.49
N PHE A 287 21.49 22.82 -3.70
CA PHE A 287 20.09 22.97 -4.07
C PHE A 287 19.54 21.60 -4.50
N THR A 288 18.43 21.17 -3.89
CA THR A 288 17.76 19.90 -4.23
C THR A 288 16.25 19.98 -3.97
N ALA A 289 15.53 18.89 -4.23
CA ALA A 289 14.25 18.60 -3.61
C ALA A 289 14.29 17.28 -2.82
N ASP A 290 13.28 17.08 -1.98
CA ASP A 290 13.05 15.89 -1.16
C ASP A 290 12.18 14.84 -1.87
N HIS A 291 11.23 15.26 -2.70
CA HIS A 291 10.55 14.44 -3.70
C HIS A 291 10.08 15.26 -4.90
N GLY A 292 9.67 14.54 -5.95
CA GLY A 292 8.92 15.11 -7.06
C GLY A 292 7.40 15.03 -6.83
N MET A 293 6.63 14.99 -7.91
CA MET A 293 5.16 15.01 -7.88
C MET A 293 4.57 14.37 -9.14
N SER A 294 3.51 13.57 -9.00
CA SER A 294 2.81 12.99 -10.15
C SER A 294 2.01 14.05 -10.90
N ASP A 295 1.62 13.77 -12.14
CA ASP A 295 0.81 14.67 -12.97
C ASP A 295 -0.56 15.03 -12.36
N LYS A 296 -0.95 14.38 -11.25
CA LYS A 296 -2.16 14.68 -10.49
C LYS A 296 -1.97 15.69 -9.35
N GLY A 297 -0.75 16.04 -8.97
CA GLY A 297 -0.51 16.70 -7.69
C GLY A 297 -0.60 15.73 -6.52
N SER A 298 0.08 14.58 -6.63
CA SER A 298 0.24 13.61 -5.54
C SER A 298 1.60 12.89 -5.63
N HIS A 299 2.18 12.55 -4.48
CA HIS A 299 3.46 11.86 -4.32
C HIS A 299 3.29 10.60 -3.42
N GLY A 300 4.35 10.08 -2.81
CA GLY A 300 4.32 8.93 -1.88
C GLY A 300 4.58 7.55 -2.52
N ASP A 301 4.68 7.44 -3.84
CA ASP A 301 4.99 6.18 -4.56
C ASP A 301 6.33 6.21 -5.33
N GLY A 302 6.67 5.07 -5.95
CA GLY A 302 7.91 4.86 -6.71
C GLY A 302 7.83 5.17 -8.21
N HIS A 303 6.97 6.09 -8.64
CA HIS A 303 7.01 6.59 -10.02
C HIS A 303 8.20 7.57 -10.20
N PRO A 304 8.95 7.56 -11.32
CA PRO A 304 10.10 8.44 -11.52
C PRO A 304 9.79 9.93 -11.33
N SER A 305 8.59 10.41 -11.74
CA SER A 305 8.17 11.79 -11.47
C SER A 305 8.10 12.17 -9.99
N ASN A 306 8.04 11.19 -9.09
CA ASN A 306 7.94 11.37 -7.64
C ASN A 306 9.31 11.17 -6.95
N MET A 307 10.25 10.49 -7.61
CA MET A 307 11.57 10.17 -7.07
C MET A 307 12.67 11.10 -7.62
N ASP A 308 12.55 11.52 -8.88
CA ASP A 308 13.59 12.27 -9.58
C ASP A 308 13.50 13.77 -9.24
N THR A 309 14.44 14.22 -8.42
CA THR A 309 14.57 15.61 -7.97
C THR A 309 15.83 16.26 -8.59
N PRO A 310 15.82 17.56 -8.90
CA PRO A 310 17.02 18.22 -9.41
C PRO A 310 18.09 18.31 -8.32
N LEU A 311 19.37 18.16 -8.67
CA LEU A 311 20.49 18.43 -7.77
C LEU A 311 21.46 19.40 -8.43
N VAL A 312 21.80 20.49 -7.73
CA VAL A 312 22.84 21.45 -8.14
C VAL A 312 23.69 21.83 -6.92
N ALA A 313 25.01 21.71 -7.02
CA ALA A 313 25.95 22.16 -5.99
C ALA A 313 26.97 23.14 -6.59
N TRP A 314 27.41 24.13 -5.79
CA TRP A 314 28.42 25.11 -6.21
C TRP A 314 29.12 25.77 -5.02
N GLY A 315 30.17 26.53 -5.30
CA GLY A 315 30.93 27.30 -4.29
C GLY A 315 32.16 26.56 -3.76
N ALA A 316 32.54 26.85 -2.51
CA ALA A 316 33.77 26.35 -1.92
C ALA A 316 33.81 24.81 -1.86
N GLY A 317 34.89 24.20 -2.33
CA GLY A 317 35.06 22.74 -2.35
C GLY A 317 34.27 21.99 -3.41
N VAL A 318 33.49 22.66 -4.27
CA VAL A 318 32.71 22.01 -5.34
C VAL A 318 33.50 21.99 -6.65
N ARG A 319 33.43 20.88 -7.40
CA ARG A 319 34.08 20.69 -8.71
C ARG A 319 33.45 21.64 -9.76
N GLN A 320 34.20 21.98 -10.81
CA GLN A 320 33.71 22.83 -11.90
C GLN A 320 32.94 22.01 -12.96
N PRO A 321 32.12 22.64 -13.83
CA PRO A 321 31.43 21.92 -14.89
C PRO A 321 32.40 21.17 -15.81
N VAL A 322 32.05 19.95 -16.21
CA VAL A 322 32.86 19.10 -17.10
C VAL A 322 32.09 18.85 -18.40
N PRO A 323 32.67 19.12 -19.58
CA PRO A 323 32.06 18.74 -20.86
C PRO A 323 32.02 17.22 -21.03
N VAL A 324 30.97 16.70 -21.67
CA VAL A 324 30.91 15.27 -22.01
C VAL A 324 32.04 14.91 -22.99
N SER A 325 32.70 13.77 -22.76
CA SER A 325 33.68 13.21 -23.69
C SER A 325 33.30 11.78 -24.08
N GLU A 326 33.49 11.42 -25.35
CA GLU A 326 33.05 10.13 -25.94
C GLU A 326 33.68 8.87 -25.30
N ASN A 327 34.71 9.03 -24.46
CA ASN A 327 35.44 7.92 -23.83
C ASN A 327 35.10 7.69 -22.35
N HIS A 328 34.23 8.49 -21.73
CA HIS A 328 33.87 8.35 -20.30
C HIS A 328 32.49 7.69 -20.11
N HIS A 329 32.36 6.44 -20.59
CA HIS A 329 31.36 5.54 -20.02
C HIS A 329 31.85 5.12 -18.63
N HIS A 330 31.27 5.68 -17.57
CA HIS A 330 31.58 5.27 -16.21
C HIS A 330 31.11 3.84 -15.97
N ASP A 331 32.05 2.91 -15.84
CA ASP A 331 31.78 1.56 -15.34
C ASP A 331 31.26 1.66 -13.90
N ASN A 332 30.00 1.25 -13.69
CA ASN A 332 29.34 0.95 -12.42
C ASN A 332 30.11 1.37 -11.14
N THR A 333 29.89 2.60 -10.66
CA THR A 333 29.96 2.80 -9.21
C THR A 333 28.90 1.88 -8.59
N LEU A 334 29.31 0.96 -7.72
CA LEU A 334 28.42 0.04 -7.02
C LEU A 334 27.52 0.81 -6.05
N ARG A 335 26.46 1.43 -6.60
CA ARG A 335 25.43 2.17 -5.87
C ARG A 335 24.59 1.17 -5.07
N PHE A 336 24.16 1.59 -3.88
CA PHE A 336 23.53 0.68 -2.90
C PHE A 336 22.13 0.24 -3.36
N ILE A 337 22.07 -0.95 -3.98
CA ILE A 337 20.87 -1.79 -4.22
C ILE A 337 19.63 -0.93 -4.46
N ASP A 338 19.58 -0.34 -5.64
CA ASP A 338 18.36 0.18 -6.24
C ASP A 338 18.30 -0.35 -7.68
N ASP A 339 17.15 -0.89 -8.08
CA ASP A 339 16.91 -1.33 -9.47
C ASP A 339 16.55 -0.13 -10.38
N HIS A 340 16.52 1.09 -9.84
CA HIS A 340 16.31 2.32 -10.61
C HIS A 340 17.51 2.65 -11.52
N VAL A 341 17.20 2.95 -12.78
CA VAL A 341 18.18 3.13 -13.85
C VAL A 341 18.83 4.52 -13.76
N HIS A 342 19.82 4.63 -12.90
CA HIS A 342 20.59 5.86 -12.64
C HIS A 342 21.56 6.27 -13.78
N ASP A 343 21.51 5.57 -14.92
CA ASP A 343 22.41 5.73 -16.07
C ASP A 343 21.65 6.08 -17.37
N MET A 344 20.44 6.64 -17.24
CA MET A 344 19.68 7.15 -18.39
C MET A 344 20.41 8.36 -19.00
N PRO A 345 20.53 8.44 -20.34
CA PRO A 345 21.18 9.58 -20.98
C PRO A 345 20.45 10.89 -20.65
N THR A 346 21.20 11.99 -20.55
CA THR A 346 20.65 13.33 -20.36
C THR A 346 19.59 13.62 -21.44
N PRO A 347 18.33 13.90 -21.07
CA PRO A 347 17.28 14.20 -22.04
C PRO A 347 17.66 15.44 -22.87
N SER A 348 17.63 15.29 -24.19
CA SER A 348 18.04 16.31 -25.16
C SER A 348 17.30 17.65 -24.99
N GLU A 349 16.03 17.56 -24.59
CA GLU A 349 15.14 18.66 -24.29
C GLU A 349 15.63 19.55 -23.14
N TRP A 350 16.45 19.05 -22.21
CA TRP A 350 17.02 19.86 -21.13
C TRP A 350 18.13 20.81 -21.62
N GLY A 351 18.68 20.58 -22.82
CA GLY A 351 19.77 21.37 -23.40
C GLY A 351 20.99 21.45 -22.48
N LEU A 352 21.32 20.32 -21.84
CA LEU A 352 22.48 20.11 -20.96
C LEU A 352 23.29 18.86 -21.36
N ASP A 353 22.97 18.27 -22.51
CA ASP A 353 23.59 17.10 -23.13
C ASP A 353 25.10 17.26 -23.39
N GLY A 354 25.58 18.50 -23.58
CA GLY A 354 27.01 18.82 -23.67
C GLY A 354 27.76 18.85 -22.33
N LEU A 355 27.08 18.74 -21.20
CA LEU A 355 27.67 18.73 -19.85
C LEU A 355 27.41 17.40 -19.16
N GLU A 356 28.43 16.94 -18.44
CA GLU A 356 28.37 15.70 -17.68
C GLU A 356 27.33 15.81 -16.54
N ARG A 357 26.36 14.88 -16.55
CA ARG A 357 25.32 14.70 -15.53
C ARG A 357 25.80 13.68 -14.51
N GLN A 358 25.69 13.99 -13.21
CA GLN A 358 26.13 13.10 -12.14
C GLN A 358 24.98 12.84 -11.15
N ASP A 359 24.30 11.71 -11.35
CA ASP A 359 23.16 11.30 -10.54
C ASP A 359 23.58 10.63 -9.23
N VAL A 360 22.78 10.84 -8.19
CA VAL A 360 23.07 10.37 -6.83
C VAL A 360 21.83 9.76 -6.17
N ASN A 361 22.04 8.82 -5.24
CA ASN A 361 20.99 8.46 -4.30
C ASN A 361 20.78 9.61 -3.32
N GLN A 362 19.56 9.89 -2.88
CA GLN A 362 19.29 11.03 -1.99
C GLN A 362 20.05 10.97 -0.66
N ALA A 363 20.33 9.77 -0.16
CA ALA A 363 21.20 9.54 1.00
C ALA A 363 22.66 9.99 0.80
N ASP A 364 23.15 10.10 -0.45
CA ASP A 364 24.51 10.52 -0.81
C ASP A 364 24.73 12.04 -0.63
N ILE A 365 23.66 12.83 -0.46
CA ILE A 365 23.77 14.28 -0.21
C ILE A 365 24.31 14.55 1.20
N ALA A 366 23.99 13.73 2.20
CA ALA A 366 24.53 13.87 3.56
C ALA A 366 26.07 13.76 3.63
N PRO A 367 26.74 12.72 3.07
CA PRO A 367 28.19 12.67 3.02
C PRO A 367 28.81 13.75 2.13
N LEU A 368 28.14 14.21 1.06
CA LEU A 368 28.57 15.39 0.30
C LEU A 368 28.65 16.64 1.20
N MET A 369 27.57 16.93 1.93
CA MET A 369 27.49 18.07 2.85
C MET A 369 28.50 17.97 4.00
N SER A 370 28.66 16.78 4.61
CA SER A 370 29.68 16.55 5.64
C SER A 370 31.10 16.77 5.10
N THR A 371 31.42 16.27 3.91
CA THR A 371 32.74 16.43 3.30
C THR A 371 33.05 17.90 2.99
N LEU A 372 32.10 18.65 2.43
CA LEU A 372 32.27 20.09 2.14
C LEU A 372 32.53 20.94 3.40
N LEU A 373 32.05 20.50 4.57
CA LEU A 373 32.32 21.13 5.87
C LEU A 373 33.43 20.46 6.70
N GLY A 374 34.12 19.43 6.17
CA GLY A 374 35.11 18.66 6.95
C GLY A 374 34.55 18.00 8.22
N LEU A 375 33.25 17.71 8.25
CA LEU A 375 32.55 17.08 9.35
C LEU A 375 32.58 15.55 9.24
N PRO A 376 32.45 14.81 10.36
CA PRO A 376 32.07 13.41 10.32
C PRO A 376 30.79 13.21 9.49
N CYS A 377 30.70 12.12 8.73
CA CYS A 377 29.42 11.67 8.18
C CYS A 377 28.47 11.31 9.33
N PRO A 378 27.15 11.55 9.21
CA PRO A 378 26.19 11.13 10.23
C PRO A 378 26.32 9.63 10.53
N VAL A 379 26.27 9.23 11.79
CA VAL A 379 26.72 7.86 12.17
C VAL A 379 25.86 6.72 11.63
N ASN A 380 24.63 7.02 11.19
CA ASN A 380 23.71 6.07 10.54
C ASN A 380 23.63 6.24 9.01
N SER A 381 24.46 7.11 8.42
CA SER A 381 24.45 7.36 6.98
C SER A 381 24.86 6.10 6.21
N VAL A 382 24.03 5.66 5.27
CA VAL A 382 24.34 4.64 4.26
C VAL A 382 24.73 5.25 2.91
N GLY A 383 24.68 6.59 2.79
CA GLY A 383 25.09 7.31 1.61
C GLY A 383 26.56 7.12 1.24
N ASN A 384 26.82 6.98 -0.05
CA ASN A 384 28.15 7.01 -0.64
C ASN A 384 28.57 8.48 -0.84
N LEU A 385 29.85 8.80 -0.66
CA LEU A 385 30.36 10.13 -1.01
C LEU A 385 30.39 10.32 -2.54
N PRO A 386 29.62 11.25 -3.15
CA PRO A 386 29.66 11.48 -4.59
C PRO A 386 30.86 12.36 -4.95
N LEU A 387 32.03 11.74 -5.13
CA LEU A 387 33.31 12.41 -5.37
C LEU A 387 33.28 13.38 -6.56
N GLU A 388 32.47 13.09 -7.58
CA GLU A 388 32.34 13.94 -8.76
C GLU A 388 31.72 15.32 -8.48
N PHE A 389 31.15 15.54 -7.31
CA PHE A 389 30.74 16.86 -6.85
C PHE A 389 31.84 17.63 -6.12
N VAL A 390 32.88 16.96 -5.61
CA VAL A 390 33.88 17.56 -4.70
C VAL A 390 35.20 17.86 -5.42
N ASN A 391 35.83 18.97 -5.04
CA ASN A 391 37.15 19.37 -5.49
C ASN A 391 38.15 19.27 -4.31
N LEU A 392 38.86 18.14 -4.26
CA LEU A 392 39.85 17.81 -3.23
C LEU A 392 41.17 17.41 -3.91
N SER A 393 42.29 17.49 -3.19
CA SER A 393 43.51 16.82 -3.67
C SER A 393 43.37 15.29 -3.57
N GLU A 394 44.17 14.53 -4.33
CA GLU A 394 44.13 13.06 -4.34
C GLU A 394 44.18 12.46 -2.92
N VAL A 395 45.04 12.99 -2.06
CA VAL A 395 45.18 12.53 -0.66
C VAL A 395 43.89 12.75 0.12
N GLU A 396 43.28 13.92 -0.03
CA GLU A 396 42.05 14.31 0.67
C GLU A 396 40.83 13.54 0.13
N GLU A 397 40.78 13.22 -1.17
CA GLU A 397 39.77 12.32 -1.72
C GLU A 397 39.82 10.95 -1.04
N VAL A 398 41.00 10.31 -0.96
CA VAL A 398 41.11 8.98 -0.33
C VAL A 398 40.75 9.03 1.16
N GLU A 399 41.18 10.07 1.88
CA GLU A 399 40.81 10.28 3.28
C GLU A 399 39.30 10.49 3.48
N ALA A 400 38.63 11.18 2.55
CA ALA A 400 37.18 11.36 2.56
C ALA A 400 36.42 10.07 2.28
N VAL A 401 36.85 9.29 1.28
CA VAL A 401 36.31 7.95 1.01
C VAL A 401 36.51 7.05 2.22
N LEU A 402 37.72 6.99 2.79
CA LEU A 402 38.04 6.14 3.93
C LEU A 402 37.23 6.52 5.17
N ALA A 403 36.98 7.80 5.42
CA ALA A 403 36.12 8.26 6.51
C ALA A 403 34.66 7.81 6.31
N ASN A 404 34.12 7.94 5.10
CA ASN A 404 32.78 7.45 4.72
C ASN A 404 32.69 5.92 4.88
N SER A 405 33.67 5.16 4.36
CA SER A 405 33.75 3.71 4.49
C SER A 405 33.84 3.23 5.94
N LYS A 406 34.70 3.86 6.76
CA LYS A 406 34.83 3.54 8.20
C LYS A 406 33.52 3.85 8.96
N GLN A 407 32.80 4.90 8.61
CA GLN A 407 31.52 5.23 9.27
C GLN A 407 30.43 4.18 9.00
N ILE A 408 30.35 3.66 7.77
CA ILE A 408 29.44 2.57 7.39
C ILE A 408 29.89 1.24 8.01
N LEU A 409 31.21 0.97 8.03
CA LEU A 409 31.77 -0.20 8.70
C LEU A 409 31.45 -0.21 10.21
N ASN A 410 31.51 0.93 10.89
CA ASN A 410 31.14 1.03 12.31
C ASN A 410 29.67 0.64 12.57
N GLN A 411 28.74 0.96 11.65
CA GLN A 411 27.35 0.50 11.71
C GLN A 411 27.28 -1.02 11.58
N PHE A 412 27.96 -1.60 10.59
CA PHE A 412 28.03 -3.05 10.41
C PHE A 412 28.57 -3.76 11.67
N LEU A 413 29.71 -3.29 12.21
CA LEU A 413 30.35 -3.89 13.38
C LEU A 413 29.45 -3.82 14.61
N ARG A 414 28.81 -2.66 14.85
CA ARG A 414 27.90 -2.49 15.98
C ARG A 414 26.65 -3.37 15.86
N LYS A 415 26.07 -3.49 14.65
CA LYS A 415 24.91 -4.34 14.37
C LYS A 415 25.25 -5.83 14.49
N SER A 416 26.42 -6.23 14.01
CA SER A 416 27.00 -7.57 14.19
C SER A 416 27.15 -7.93 15.67
N GLN A 417 27.74 -7.05 16.47
CA GLN A 417 27.91 -7.23 17.92
C GLN A 417 26.58 -7.38 18.65
N LEU A 418 25.59 -6.52 18.36
CA LEU A 418 24.25 -6.59 18.96
C LEU A 418 23.51 -7.88 18.61
N LYS A 419 23.65 -8.37 17.37
CA LYS A 419 23.06 -9.67 17.00
C LYS A 419 23.81 -10.83 17.64
N GLN A 420 25.14 -10.75 17.77
CA GLN A 420 25.96 -11.76 18.44
C GLN A 420 25.66 -11.89 19.93
N SER A 421 25.45 -10.78 20.66
CA SER A 421 25.12 -10.84 22.09
C SER A 421 23.75 -11.45 22.38
N ASN A 422 22.84 -11.41 21.40
CA ASN A 422 21.43 -11.77 21.56
C ASN A 422 21.02 -13.04 20.79
N SER A 423 21.94 -13.76 20.14
CA SER A 423 21.62 -14.98 19.38
C SER A 423 22.28 -16.20 20.01
N LEU A 424 21.52 -17.30 20.19
CA LEU A 424 22.08 -18.57 20.66
C LEU A 424 22.96 -19.24 19.59
N TYR A 425 22.64 -19.02 18.31
CA TYR A 425 23.43 -19.48 17.18
C TYR A 425 23.74 -18.31 16.22
N PHE A 426 24.82 -17.59 16.52
CA PHE A 426 25.28 -16.47 15.70
C PHE A 426 26.02 -16.95 14.45
N LYS A 427 25.61 -16.46 13.28
CA LYS A 427 26.25 -16.68 11.98
C LYS A 427 26.86 -15.35 11.50
N PRO A 428 28.18 -15.18 11.50
CA PRO A 428 28.81 -13.94 11.05
C PRO A 428 28.70 -13.75 9.53
N PHE A 429 28.70 -12.49 9.10
CA PHE A 429 28.87 -12.12 7.69
C PHE A 429 30.34 -12.33 7.27
N LYS A 430 30.63 -13.49 6.67
CA LYS A 430 32.00 -13.95 6.37
C LYS A 430 32.88 -12.96 5.60
N PRO A 431 32.40 -12.18 4.60
CA PRO A 431 33.27 -11.27 3.83
C PRO A 431 33.97 -10.18 4.66
N LEU A 432 33.46 -9.87 5.85
CA LEU A 432 34.06 -8.89 6.78
C LEU A 432 34.57 -9.53 8.08
N ALA A 433 34.89 -10.83 8.08
CA ALA A 433 35.51 -11.48 9.23
C ALA A 433 36.88 -10.84 9.57
N ASP A 434 37.70 -10.59 8.56
CA ASP A 434 39.08 -10.09 8.68
C ASP A 434 39.20 -8.59 8.32
N TYR A 435 38.17 -7.79 8.60
CA TYR A 435 38.09 -6.37 8.22
C TYR A 435 39.27 -5.53 8.72
N THR A 436 39.91 -5.93 9.83
CA THR A 436 41.09 -5.26 10.38
C THR A 436 42.28 -5.33 9.43
N LEU A 437 42.51 -6.48 8.77
CA LEU A 437 43.58 -6.63 7.78
C LEU A 437 43.34 -5.74 6.56
N VAL A 438 42.09 -5.52 6.17
CA VAL A 438 41.73 -4.61 5.08
C VAL A 438 42.02 -3.15 5.47
N LEU A 439 41.68 -2.75 6.70
CA LEU A 439 42.02 -1.42 7.22
C LEU A 439 43.54 -1.20 7.31
N ASP A 440 44.29 -2.18 7.83
CA ASP A 440 45.76 -2.12 7.91
C ASP A 440 46.40 -2.01 6.52
N GLN A 441 45.85 -2.71 5.52
CA GLN A 441 46.26 -2.59 4.12
C GLN A 441 45.98 -1.19 3.54
N ILE A 442 44.83 -0.59 3.83
CA ILE A 442 44.51 0.78 3.37
C ILE A 442 45.49 1.80 3.99
N GLU A 443 45.74 1.74 5.30
CA GLU A 443 46.70 2.65 5.96
C GLU A 443 48.13 2.42 5.45
N HIS A 444 48.52 1.18 5.12
CA HIS A 444 49.79 0.89 4.46
C HIS A 444 49.88 1.51 3.05
N LEU A 445 48.85 1.36 2.21
CA LEU A 445 48.78 1.95 0.86
C LEU A 445 48.88 3.48 0.91
N LEU A 446 48.19 4.12 1.86
CA LEU A 446 48.33 5.55 2.16
C LEU A 446 49.77 5.93 2.54
N SER A 447 50.45 5.12 3.35
CA SER A 447 51.83 5.39 3.77
C SER A 447 52.85 5.33 2.64
N ILE A 448 52.63 4.47 1.63
CA ILE A 448 53.47 4.38 0.41
C ILE A 448 53.00 5.29 -0.72
N LYS A 449 51.92 6.07 -0.51
CA LYS A 449 51.30 6.99 -1.47
C LYS A 449 50.66 6.33 -2.70
N ASP A 450 50.18 5.09 -2.56
CA ASP A 450 49.37 4.43 -3.58
C ASP A 450 47.88 4.77 -3.35
N TYR A 451 47.52 5.99 -3.75
CA TYR A 451 46.20 6.56 -3.48
C TYR A 451 45.08 5.85 -4.26
N ASP A 452 45.30 5.48 -5.52
CA ASP A 452 44.31 4.77 -6.32
C ASP A 452 43.96 3.39 -5.74
N ALA A 453 44.96 2.61 -5.32
CA ALA A 453 44.72 1.34 -4.66
C ALA A 453 44.01 1.51 -3.31
N ALA A 454 44.42 2.50 -2.51
CA ALA A 454 43.80 2.80 -1.22
C ALA A 454 42.32 3.24 -1.37
N LYS A 455 42.01 4.06 -2.38
CA LYS A 455 40.66 4.49 -2.75
C LYS A 455 39.79 3.29 -3.09
N LYS A 456 40.21 2.49 -4.07
CA LYS A 456 39.48 1.32 -4.55
C LYS A 456 39.25 0.27 -3.46
N LEU A 457 40.24 0.05 -2.58
CA LEU A 457 40.11 -0.86 -1.44
C LEU A 457 39.13 -0.32 -0.38
N SER A 458 39.11 1.00 -0.15
CA SER A 458 38.15 1.67 0.74
C SER A 458 36.71 1.60 0.21
N GLU A 459 36.51 1.72 -1.10
CA GLU A 459 35.20 1.59 -1.75
C GLU A 459 34.68 0.14 -1.70
N ASN A 460 35.56 -0.84 -1.94
CA ASN A 460 35.23 -2.26 -1.79
C ASN A 460 34.82 -2.59 -0.33
N LEU A 461 35.56 -2.06 0.66
CA LEU A 461 35.23 -2.22 2.07
C LEU A 461 33.86 -1.62 2.42
N ARG A 462 33.50 -0.46 1.82
CA ARG A 462 32.17 0.15 1.95
C ARG A 462 31.07 -0.73 1.36
N SER A 463 31.26 -1.26 0.14
CA SER A 463 30.29 -2.17 -0.50
C SER A 463 29.99 -3.38 0.39
N LEU A 464 31.04 -4.05 0.86
CA LEU A 464 30.90 -5.19 1.76
C LEU A 464 30.24 -4.82 3.10
N ALA A 465 30.45 -3.61 3.61
CA ALA A 465 29.79 -3.14 4.83
C ALA A 465 28.30 -2.86 4.62
N LEU A 466 27.91 -2.31 3.48
CA LEU A 466 26.51 -2.13 3.09
C LEU A 466 25.80 -3.47 2.87
N GLU A 467 26.43 -4.42 2.18
CA GLU A 467 25.94 -5.80 2.05
C GLU A 467 25.80 -6.48 3.42
N GLY A 468 26.77 -6.28 4.31
CA GLY A 468 26.73 -6.80 5.68
C GLY A 468 25.62 -6.18 6.54
N LEU A 469 25.32 -4.89 6.35
CA LEU A 469 24.18 -4.22 6.98
C LEU A 469 22.85 -4.81 6.50
N HIS A 470 22.72 -5.05 5.18
CA HIS A 470 21.54 -5.70 4.59
C HIS A 470 21.38 -7.15 5.10
N TYR A 471 22.47 -7.90 5.21
CA TYR A 471 22.50 -9.23 5.81
C TYR A 471 21.95 -9.23 7.25
N PHE A 472 22.32 -8.24 8.08
CA PHE A 472 21.80 -8.15 9.44
C PHE A 472 20.39 -7.54 9.55
N GLN A 473 19.94 -6.75 8.57
CA GLN A 473 18.52 -6.35 8.46
C GLN A 473 17.64 -7.57 8.16
N THR A 474 18.06 -8.42 7.22
CA THR A 474 17.31 -9.60 6.74
C THR A 474 17.61 -10.89 7.51
N TYR A 475 18.39 -10.84 8.59
CA TYR A 475 18.87 -12.04 9.30
C TYR A 475 17.75 -13.00 9.75
N ASP A 476 16.64 -12.45 10.26
CA ASP A 476 15.49 -13.23 10.73
C ASP A 476 14.44 -13.50 9.62
N TRP A 477 14.61 -12.91 8.43
CA TRP A 477 13.61 -12.87 7.36
C TRP A 477 13.10 -14.26 6.98
N PHE A 478 14.02 -15.19 6.73
CA PHE A 478 13.68 -16.56 6.32
C PHE A 478 12.96 -17.33 7.42
N MET A 479 13.32 -17.12 8.70
CA MET A 479 12.66 -17.74 9.84
C MET A 479 11.21 -17.24 9.95
N LEU A 480 11.02 -15.91 9.96
CA LEU A 480 9.68 -15.30 10.06
C LEU A 480 8.81 -15.73 8.88
N MET A 481 9.29 -15.58 7.64
CA MET A 481 8.58 -16.02 6.44
C MET A 481 8.15 -17.49 6.52
N THR A 482 9.01 -18.38 7.03
CA THR A 482 8.67 -19.80 7.22
C THR A 482 7.56 -19.98 8.26
N VAL A 483 7.66 -19.34 9.43
CA VAL A 483 6.69 -19.48 10.54
C VAL A 483 5.31 -18.95 10.15
N ILE A 484 5.26 -17.84 9.43
CA ILE A 484 4.02 -17.18 9.01
C ILE A 484 3.39 -17.91 7.82
N SER A 485 4.20 -18.41 6.87
CA SER A 485 3.72 -19.29 5.80
C SER A 485 3.14 -20.59 6.35
N LEU A 486 3.79 -21.21 7.36
CA LEU A 486 3.25 -22.36 8.09
C LEU A 486 1.99 -21.99 8.89
N GLY A 487 1.88 -20.75 9.37
CA GLY A 487 0.69 -20.19 10.02
C GLY A 487 -0.50 -20.14 9.08
N TYR A 488 -0.38 -19.44 7.94
CA TYR A 488 -1.42 -19.36 6.92
C TYR A 488 -1.76 -20.74 6.32
N LEU A 489 -0.77 -21.61 6.09
CA LEU A 489 -1.01 -22.98 5.65
C LEU A 489 -1.80 -23.78 6.69
N GLY A 490 -1.45 -23.63 7.97
CA GLY A 490 -2.20 -24.21 9.09
C GLY A 490 -3.64 -23.70 9.14
N TRP A 491 -3.86 -22.39 8.94
CA TRP A 491 -5.19 -21.78 8.91
C TRP A 491 -6.04 -22.37 7.77
N MET A 492 -5.51 -22.39 6.54
CA MET A 492 -6.19 -22.98 5.37
C MET A 492 -6.54 -24.47 5.59
N ILE A 493 -5.60 -25.28 6.09
CA ILE A 493 -5.86 -26.71 6.37
C ILE A 493 -6.94 -26.87 7.44
N TYR A 494 -6.87 -26.08 8.52
CA TYR A 494 -7.84 -26.13 9.61
C TYR A 494 -9.26 -25.76 9.15
N LEU A 495 -9.39 -24.73 8.32
CA LEU A 495 -10.66 -24.34 7.70
C LEU A 495 -11.20 -25.41 6.75
N ILE A 496 -10.36 -25.98 5.88
CA ILE A 496 -10.75 -27.10 5.01
C ILE A 496 -11.28 -28.27 5.84
N VAL A 497 -10.59 -28.65 6.93
CA VAL A 497 -11.07 -29.70 7.85
C VAL A 497 -12.42 -29.32 8.46
N HIS A 498 -12.59 -28.09 8.94
CA HIS A 498 -13.86 -27.63 9.51
C HIS A 498 -15.02 -27.66 8.49
N VAL A 499 -14.78 -27.22 7.25
CA VAL A 499 -15.78 -27.21 6.17
C VAL A 499 -16.15 -28.64 5.77
N LEU A 500 -15.16 -29.52 5.59
CA LEU A 500 -15.41 -30.95 5.34
C LEU A 500 -16.20 -31.61 6.48
N GLN A 501 -15.95 -31.23 7.74
CA GLN A 501 -16.66 -31.72 8.92
C GLN A 501 -18.09 -31.19 9.07
N SER A 502 -18.35 -29.95 8.68
CA SER A 502 -19.60 -29.26 9.05
C SER A 502 -20.61 -29.18 7.90
N TYR A 503 -20.12 -29.15 6.65
CA TYR A 503 -20.91 -28.80 5.46
C TYR A 503 -20.95 -29.90 4.38
N THR A 504 -20.29 -31.05 4.59
CA THR A 504 -20.36 -32.20 3.68
C THR A 504 -21.03 -33.42 4.32
N ALA A 505 -21.38 -34.41 3.49
CA ALA A 505 -21.90 -35.70 3.96
C ALA A 505 -20.81 -36.66 4.49
N LEU A 506 -19.53 -36.27 4.53
CA LEU A 506 -18.42 -37.14 4.93
C LEU A 506 -18.49 -37.63 6.39
N PRO A 507 -18.81 -36.81 7.41
CA PRO A 507 -18.89 -37.28 8.80
C PRO A 507 -19.92 -38.41 8.96
N GLY A 508 -21.11 -38.26 8.37
CA GLY A 508 -22.15 -39.28 8.43
C GLY A 508 -21.71 -40.62 7.82
N LYS A 509 -20.92 -40.57 6.75
CA LYS A 509 -20.33 -41.77 6.11
C LYS A 509 -19.24 -42.40 6.98
N PHE A 510 -18.39 -41.60 7.62
CA PHE A 510 -17.31 -42.11 8.49
C PHE A 510 -17.85 -42.68 9.81
N PHE A 511 -18.82 -42.01 10.46
CA PHE A 511 -19.48 -42.49 11.68
C PHE A 511 -20.25 -43.81 11.48
N ARG A 512 -20.78 -44.07 10.27
CA ARG A 512 -21.49 -45.33 9.94
C ARG A 512 -20.53 -46.51 9.72
N LYS A 513 -19.26 -46.27 9.35
CA LYS A 513 -18.24 -47.30 9.06
C LYS A 513 -17.29 -47.59 10.24
N ASP A 514 -16.87 -46.57 10.99
CA ASP A 514 -15.84 -46.66 12.05
C ASP A 514 -16.36 -46.19 13.45
N ARG A 515 -17.49 -46.75 13.90
CA ARG A 515 -18.22 -46.33 15.12
C ARG A 515 -17.40 -46.36 16.43
N SER A 516 -16.33 -47.15 16.49
CA SER A 516 -15.45 -47.31 17.66
C SER A 516 -14.21 -46.42 17.65
N VAL A 517 -13.83 -45.84 16.50
CA VAL A 517 -12.56 -45.09 16.34
C VAL A 517 -12.72 -43.64 16.79
N TYR A 518 -13.79 -42.97 16.32
CA TYR A 518 -14.08 -41.55 16.59
C TYR A 518 -14.27 -41.19 18.06
N LEU A 519 -14.61 -42.17 18.91
CA LEU A 519 -14.91 -41.96 20.34
C LEU A 519 -13.67 -42.12 21.24
N LYS A 520 -12.49 -42.44 20.68
CA LYS A 520 -11.28 -42.73 21.45
C LYS A 520 -10.02 -42.11 20.82
N MET A 521 -9.92 -40.79 20.90
CA MET A 521 -8.61 -40.13 20.94
C MET A 521 -8.50 -39.27 22.20
N ASN A 522 -7.42 -39.48 22.97
CA ASN A 522 -7.16 -38.74 24.18
C ASN A 522 -6.43 -37.43 23.82
N SER A 523 -7.18 -36.48 23.23
CA SER A 523 -6.66 -35.23 22.64
C SER A 523 -5.82 -34.41 23.63
N TRP A 524 -6.02 -34.60 24.94
CA TRP A 524 -5.16 -34.11 26.01
C TRP A 524 -3.66 -34.33 25.76
N LYS A 525 -3.25 -35.49 25.23
CA LYS A 525 -1.84 -35.75 24.93
C LYS A 525 -1.27 -34.83 23.84
N VAL A 526 -2.08 -34.51 22.82
CA VAL A 526 -1.70 -33.62 21.71
C VAL A 526 -1.63 -32.18 22.22
N TYR A 527 -2.64 -31.74 22.99
CA TYR A 527 -2.61 -30.42 23.63
C TYR A 527 -1.43 -30.25 24.58
N PHE A 528 -1.14 -31.23 25.45
CA PHE A 528 0.01 -31.19 26.35
C PHE A 528 1.34 -31.08 25.59
N SER A 529 1.52 -31.87 24.53
CA SER A 529 2.70 -31.77 23.65
C SER A 529 2.80 -30.41 22.96
N GLY A 530 1.66 -29.84 22.55
CA GLY A 530 1.57 -28.52 21.93
C GLY A 530 1.94 -27.38 22.89
N PHE A 531 1.40 -27.40 24.12
CA PHE A 531 1.74 -26.44 25.16
C PHE A 531 3.22 -26.53 25.57
N LEU A 532 3.77 -27.73 25.65
CA LEU A 532 5.21 -27.93 25.93
C LEU A 532 6.07 -27.34 24.80
N LEU A 533 5.74 -27.61 23.53
CA LEU A 533 6.45 -27.03 22.38
C LEU A 533 6.37 -25.50 22.36
N MET A 534 5.17 -24.94 22.58
CA MET A 534 4.94 -23.50 22.63
C MET A 534 5.71 -22.84 23.78
N GLY A 535 5.77 -23.49 24.95
CA GLY A 535 6.57 -23.05 26.09
C GLY A 535 8.07 -23.06 25.78
N SER A 536 8.60 -24.16 25.23
CA SER A 536 10.02 -24.27 24.85
C SER A 536 10.43 -23.22 23.82
N VAL A 537 9.63 -23.01 22.77
CA VAL A 537 9.89 -21.97 21.76
C VAL A 537 9.83 -20.57 22.39
N SER A 538 8.86 -20.32 23.26
CA SER A 538 8.76 -19.03 23.97
C SER A 538 9.95 -18.76 24.89
N ILE A 539 10.52 -19.79 25.52
CA ILE A 539 11.76 -19.66 26.32
C ILE A 539 12.96 -19.35 25.42
N ILE A 540 13.11 -20.03 24.28
CA ILE A 540 14.18 -19.75 23.30
C ILE A 540 14.11 -18.30 22.82
N LEU A 541 12.95 -17.84 22.37
CA LEU A 541 12.74 -16.47 21.90
C LEU A 541 13.00 -15.42 23.00
N LEU A 542 12.67 -15.73 24.26
CA LEU A 542 12.94 -14.84 25.41
C LEU A 542 14.43 -14.76 25.72
N VAL A 543 15.17 -15.87 25.62
CA VAL A 543 16.63 -15.90 25.77
C VAL A 543 17.33 -15.17 24.62
N GLU A 544 16.78 -15.22 23.40
CA GLU A 544 17.27 -14.45 22.25
C GLU A 544 16.78 -12.99 22.22
N HIS A 545 16.14 -12.51 23.29
CA HIS A 545 15.58 -11.15 23.39
C HIS A 545 14.71 -10.75 22.18
N SER A 546 13.96 -11.70 21.62
CA SER A 546 13.11 -11.49 20.44
C SER A 546 11.93 -10.56 20.75
N PRO A 547 11.42 -9.80 19.75
CA PRO A 547 10.23 -8.96 19.92
C PRO A 547 9.00 -9.77 20.38
N PRO A 548 8.10 -9.20 21.21
CA PRO A 548 6.88 -9.88 21.66
C PRO A 548 6.00 -10.45 20.54
N LEU A 549 6.01 -9.80 19.37
CA LEU A 549 5.28 -10.26 18.19
C LEU A 549 5.78 -11.61 17.66
N TYR A 550 7.09 -11.91 17.75
CA TYR A 550 7.62 -13.21 17.35
C TYR A 550 6.98 -14.33 18.18
N HIS A 551 6.82 -14.13 19.50
CA HIS A 551 6.13 -15.09 20.37
C HIS A 551 4.68 -15.31 19.92
N ALA A 552 3.96 -14.25 19.54
CA ALA A 552 2.60 -14.34 19.02
C ALA A 552 2.55 -15.14 17.69
N TYR A 553 3.50 -14.91 16.78
CA TYR A 553 3.57 -15.63 15.49
C TYR A 553 3.78 -17.13 15.69
N PHE A 554 4.79 -17.50 16.48
CA PHE A 554 5.07 -18.90 16.79
C PHE A 554 3.92 -19.56 17.59
N ALA A 555 3.35 -18.87 18.57
CA ALA A 555 2.23 -19.40 19.36
C ALA A 555 0.98 -19.65 18.49
N MET A 556 0.64 -18.72 17.59
CA MET A 556 -0.49 -18.88 16.66
C MET A 556 -0.25 -20.05 15.69
N THR A 557 0.95 -20.14 15.11
CA THR A 557 1.31 -21.25 14.21
C THR A 557 1.23 -22.59 14.96
N ILE A 558 1.87 -22.73 16.13
CA ILE A 558 1.83 -23.96 16.93
C ILE A 558 0.40 -24.31 17.33
N PHE A 559 -0.41 -23.35 17.76
CA PHE A 559 -1.81 -23.56 18.11
C PHE A 559 -2.61 -24.19 16.95
N LEU A 560 -2.50 -23.64 15.73
CA LEU A 560 -3.19 -24.18 14.56
C LEU A 560 -2.76 -25.60 14.22
N TRP A 561 -1.45 -25.87 14.20
CA TRP A 561 -0.95 -27.22 13.92
C TRP A 561 -1.35 -28.23 15.01
N VAL A 562 -1.47 -27.80 16.28
CA VAL A 562 -2.04 -28.61 17.36
C VAL A 562 -3.53 -28.93 17.10
N GLN A 563 -4.33 -27.94 16.66
CA GLN A 563 -5.74 -28.20 16.30
C GLN A 563 -5.87 -29.18 15.13
N ILE A 564 -5.03 -29.06 14.09
CA ILE A 564 -5.00 -30.03 12.97
C ILE A 564 -4.62 -31.43 13.46
N CYS A 565 -3.61 -31.55 14.33
CA CYS A 565 -3.20 -32.83 14.91
C CYS A 565 -4.28 -33.47 15.78
N CYS A 566 -5.13 -32.69 16.46
CA CYS A 566 -6.31 -33.22 17.16
C CYS A 566 -7.33 -33.86 16.19
N GLU A 567 -7.40 -33.41 14.95
CA GLU A 567 -8.30 -33.94 13.90
C GLU A 567 -7.66 -35.05 13.06
N TYR A 568 -6.50 -35.59 13.48
CA TYR A 568 -5.76 -36.65 12.75
C TYR A 568 -6.60 -37.88 12.37
N GLN A 569 -7.57 -38.28 13.21
CA GLN A 569 -8.47 -39.39 12.87
C GLN A 569 -9.40 -39.05 11.69
N PHE A 570 -9.91 -37.83 11.62
CA PHE A 570 -10.71 -37.35 10.48
C PHE A 570 -9.87 -37.36 9.21
N LEU A 571 -8.65 -36.83 9.26
CA LEU A 571 -7.70 -36.84 8.14
C LEU A 571 -7.35 -38.25 7.67
N LYS A 572 -7.12 -39.19 8.59
CA LYS A 572 -6.86 -40.61 8.29
C LYS A 572 -8.07 -41.31 7.66
N ALA A 573 -9.28 -41.01 8.10
CA ALA A 573 -10.52 -41.51 7.50
C ALA A 573 -10.74 -40.91 6.09
N LEU A 574 -10.49 -39.62 5.92
CA LEU A 574 -10.55 -38.92 4.64
C LEU A 574 -9.57 -39.51 3.62
N TRP A 575 -8.32 -39.77 4.02
CA TRP A 575 -7.30 -40.40 3.16
C TRP A 575 -7.73 -41.81 2.70
N ARG A 576 -8.28 -42.62 3.61
CA ARG A 576 -8.86 -43.95 3.25
C ARG A 576 -10.01 -43.80 2.27
N TYR A 577 -10.95 -42.90 2.53
CA TYR A 577 -12.10 -42.65 1.66
C TYR A 577 -11.70 -42.20 0.24
N MET A 578 -10.69 -41.34 0.12
CA MET A 578 -10.17 -40.91 -1.17
C MET A 578 -9.51 -42.06 -1.95
N ARG A 579 -8.84 -43.01 -1.25
CA ARG A 579 -8.27 -44.23 -1.85
C ARG A 579 -9.32 -45.28 -2.25
N GLU A 580 -10.47 -45.32 -1.58
CA GLU A 580 -11.58 -46.24 -1.89
C GLU A 580 -12.44 -45.75 -3.08
N LYS A 581 -12.16 -44.56 -3.64
CA LYS A 581 -12.93 -43.98 -4.74
C LYS A 581 -12.35 -44.37 -6.11
N GLU A 582 -13.25 -44.42 -7.10
CA GLU A 582 -12.87 -44.62 -8.50
C GLU A 582 -11.90 -43.54 -9.00
N ILE A 583 -11.04 -43.94 -9.94
CA ILE A 583 -10.15 -43.04 -10.69
C ILE A 583 -10.94 -41.89 -11.35
N SER A 584 -12.19 -42.15 -11.77
CA SER A 584 -13.12 -41.16 -12.34
C SER A 584 -13.39 -39.97 -11.39
N TYR A 585 -13.45 -40.22 -10.08
CA TYR A 585 -13.66 -39.20 -9.05
C TYR A 585 -12.37 -38.44 -8.75
N PHE A 586 -11.25 -39.16 -8.67
CA PHE A 586 -9.93 -38.55 -8.46
C PHE A 586 -9.55 -37.64 -9.64
N ALA A 587 -9.80 -38.05 -10.88
CA ALA A 587 -9.58 -37.23 -12.07
C ALA A 587 -10.42 -35.94 -12.06
N LYS A 588 -11.69 -36.00 -11.66
CA LYS A 588 -12.55 -34.82 -11.51
C LYS A 588 -12.04 -33.88 -10.41
N PHE A 589 -11.61 -34.42 -9.28
CA PHE A 589 -11.02 -33.63 -8.19
C PHE A 589 -9.72 -32.94 -8.63
N LEU A 590 -8.81 -33.68 -9.26
CA LEU A 590 -7.54 -33.15 -9.77
C LEU A 590 -7.76 -32.08 -10.86
N ALA A 591 -8.68 -32.29 -11.79
CA ALA A 591 -9.05 -31.30 -12.79
C ALA A 591 -9.60 -30.02 -12.14
N SER A 592 -10.49 -30.14 -11.16
CA SER A 592 -11.03 -28.99 -10.41
C SER A 592 -9.94 -28.21 -9.68
N PHE A 593 -8.98 -28.92 -9.05
CA PHE A 593 -7.83 -28.32 -8.38
C PHE A 593 -6.92 -27.58 -9.38
N ILE A 594 -6.54 -28.20 -10.50
CA ILE A 594 -5.71 -27.58 -11.55
C ILE A 594 -6.40 -26.33 -12.13
N ILE A 595 -7.70 -26.40 -12.42
CA ILE A 595 -8.47 -25.25 -12.91
C ILE A 595 -8.46 -24.10 -11.88
N SER A 596 -8.56 -24.40 -10.59
CA SER A 596 -8.52 -23.38 -9.54
C SER A 596 -7.15 -22.74 -9.38
N VAL A 597 -6.08 -23.54 -9.41
CA VAL A 597 -4.70 -23.02 -9.39
C VAL A 597 -4.45 -22.15 -10.63
N PHE A 598 -4.94 -22.56 -11.81
CA PHE A 598 -4.84 -21.77 -13.03
C PHE A 598 -5.61 -20.44 -12.96
N ILE A 599 -6.81 -20.43 -12.37
CA ILE A 599 -7.57 -19.19 -12.13
C ILE A 599 -6.85 -18.30 -11.11
N LEU A 600 -6.33 -18.86 -10.01
CA LEU A 600 -5.55 -18.10 -9.01
C LEU A 600 -4.27 -17.50 -9.62
N GLU A 601 -3.56 -18.24 -10.47
CA GLU A 601 -2.39 -17.75 -11.21
C GLU A 601 -2.75 -16.63 -12.20
N ILE A 602 -3.91 -16.71 -12.86
CA ILE A 602 -4.47 -15.62 -13.66
C ILE A 602 -4.76 -14.39 -12.79
N LEU A 603 -5.35 -14.57 -11.61
CA LEU A 603 -5.59 -13.48 -10.66
C LEU A 603 -4.27 -12.84 -10.20
N VAL A 604 -3.25 -13.61 -9.84
CA VAL A 604 -1.92 -13.08 -9.48
C VAL A 604 -1.30 -12.29 -10.64
N LYS A 605 -1.27 -12.86 -11.86
CA LYS A 605 -0.74 -12.16 -13.05
C LYS A 605 -1.53 -10.90 -13.41
N SER A 606 -2.81 -10.83 -13.05
CA SER A 606 -3.63 -9.64 -13.29
C SER A 606 -3.21 -8.41 -12.48
N PHE A 607 -2.55 -8.58 -11.33
CA PHE A 607 -1.94 -7.46 -10.59
C PHE A 607 -0.82 -6.80 -11.40
N MET A 608 -0.05 -7.59 -12.14
CA MET A 608 1.00 -7.08 -13.04
C MET A 608 0.42 -6.57 -14.37
N ASN A 609 -0.63 -7.22 -14.89
CA ASN A 609 -1.26 -6.84 -16.15
C ASN A 609 -2.78 -7.05 -16.16
N ARG A 610 -3.50 -6.04 -15.68
CA ARG A 610 -4.97 -5.94 -15.66
C ARG A 610 -5.68 -6.22 -17.00
N LYS A 611 -5.01 -6.10 -18.16
CA LYS A 611 -5.61 -6.42 -19.48
C LYS A 611 -6.02 -7.91 -19.56
N ILE A 612 -5.45 -8.76 -18.71
CA ILE A 612 -5.84 -10.16 -18.55
C ILE A 612 -7.34 -10.28 -18.21
N TYR A 613 -7.87 -9.45 -17.29
CA TYR A 613 -9.30 -9.46 -16.97
C TYR A 613 -10.19 -9.10 -18.16
N THR A 614 -9.74 -8.24 -19.07
CA THR A 614 -10.50 -7.91 -20.29
C THR A 614 -10.80 -9.21 -21.04
N TRP A 615 -9.75 -9.98 -21.34
CA TRP A 615 -9.86 -11.25 -22.05
C TRP A 615 -10.63 -12.30 -21.24
N SER A 616 -10.45 -12.36 -19.93
CA SER A 616 -11.22 -13.24 -19.04
C SER A 616 -12.72 -12.96 -19.11
N PHE A 617 -13.16 -11.70 -18.96
CA PHE A 617 -14.59 -11.36 -19.00
C PHE A 617 -15.19 -11.49 -20.41
N LEU A 618 -14.45 -11.14 -21.47
CA LEU A 618 -14.90 -11.38 -22.85
C LEU A 618 -15.13 -12.87 -23.11
N LEU A 619 -14.19 -13.73 -22.73
CA LEU A 619 -14.25 -15.19 -22.90
C LEU A 619 -15.35 -15.83 -22.03
N VAL A 620 -15.41 -15.48 -20.74
CA VAL A 620 -16.43 -15.98 -19.81
C VAL A 620 -17.83 -15.56 -20.27
N GLY A 621 -18.00 -14.31 -20.72
CA GLY A 621 -19.28 -13.83 -21.28
C GLY A 621 -19.76 -14.68 -22.46
N VAL A 622 -18.87 -15.02 -23.41
CA VAL A 622 -19.21 -15.90 -24.54
C VAL A 622 -19.53 -17.33 -24.09
N ILE A 623 -18.67 -17.95 -23.25
CA ILE A 623 -18.86 -19.33 -22.78
C ILE A 623 -20.16 -19.47 -21.97
N ALA A 624 -20.41 -18.55 -21.04
CA ALA A 624 -21.63 -18.55 -20.23
C ALA A 624 -22.88 -18.40 -21.10
N THR A 625 -22.83 -17.53 -22.12
CA THR A 625 -23.94 -17.31 -23.05
C THR A 625 -24.24 -18.56 -23.87
N ILE A 626 -23.22 -19.20 -24.46
CA ILE A 626 -23.39 -20.46 -25.21
C ILE A 626 -23.97 -21.56 -24.31
N TYR A 627 -23.50 -21.67 -23.06
CA TYR A 627 -24.02 -22.62 -22.09
C TYR A 627 -25.50 -22.38 -21.76
N LEU A 628 -25.88 -21.12 -21.51
CA LEU A 628 -27.27 -20.76 -21.20
C LEU A 628 -28.19 -20.92 -22.41
N LEU A 629 -27.76 -20.55 -23.63
CA LEU A 629 -28.52 -20.75 -24.87
C LEU A 629 -28.81 -22.22 -25.16
N TYR A 630 -27.91 -23.13 -24.80
CA TYR A 630 -28.14 -24.58 -24.92
C TYR A 630 -29.03 -25.14 -23.81
N SER A 631 -29.13 -24.46 -22.67
CA SER A 631 -29.74 -25.00 -21.44
C SER A 631 -31.07 -24.36 -21.03
N ILE A 632 -31.46 -23.25 -21.64
CA ILE A 632 -32.70 -22.50 -21.39
C ILE A 632 -33.46 -22.33 -22.72
N PRO A 633 -34.81 -22.40 -22.75
CA PRO A 633 -35.58 -22.04 -23.94
C PRO A 633 -35.28 -20.62 -24.45
N TRP A 634 -35.42 -20.44 -25.76
CA TRP A 634 -34.95 -19.28 -26.53
C TRP A 634 -35.66 -17.96 -26.17
N ASP A 635 -36.78 -17.99 -25.45
CA ASP A 635 -37.56 -16.80 -25.06
C ASP A 635 -36.97 -16.05 -23.84
N SER A 636 -35.84 -16.50 -23.27
CA SER A 636 -35.19 -15.80 -22.15
C SER A 636 -34.13 -14.81 -22.63
N GLY A 637 -34.25 -13.53 -22.26
CA GLY A 637 -33.24 -12.50 -22.54
C GLY A 637 -31.96 -12.62 -21.68
N ILE A 638 -31.88 -13.62 -20.80
CA ILE A 638 -30.80 -13.78 -19.81
C ILE A 638 -29.43 -14.05 -20.45
N PRO A 639 -29.27 -14.91 -21.48
CA PRO A 639 -27.95 -15.15 -22.08
C PRO A 639 -27.36 -13.87 -22.66
N PHE A 640 -28.18 -13.06 -23.35
CA PHE A 640 -27.76 -11.77 -23.91
C PHE A 640 -27.39 -10.75 -22.81
N PHE A 641 -28.15 -10.72 -21.71
CA PHE A 641 -27.82 -9.88 -20.55
C PHE A 641 -26.48 -10.26 -19.90
N VAL A 642 -26.21 -11.57 -19.73
CA VAL A 642 -24.94 -12.07 -19.18
C VAL A 642 -23.76 -11.68 -20.10
N TRP A 643 -23.92 -11.86 -21.41
CA TRP A 643 -22.93 -11.43 -22.40
C TRP A 643 -22.60 -9.94 -22.27
N LEU A 644 -23.62 -9.09 -22.31
CA LEU A 644 -23.48 -7.63 -22.30
C LEU A 644 -22.89 -7.12 -20.97
N ALA A 645 -23.29 -7.70 -19.84
CA ALA A 645 -22.78 -7.30 -18.53
C ALA A 645 -21.28 -7.63 -18.37
N CYS A 646 -20.84 -8.82 -18.81
CA CYS A 646 -19.42 -9.18 -18.80
C CYS A 646 -18.61 -8.28 -19.76
N TRP A 647 -19.12 -7.99 -20.95
CA TRP A 647 -18.45 -7.14 -21.93
C TRP A 647 -18.35 -5.69 -21.44
N PHE A 648 -19.40 -5.14 -20.83
CA PHE A 648 -19.37 -3.79 -20.24
C PHE A 648 -18.36 -3.69 -19.10
N LEU A 649 -18.29 -4.69 -18.21
CA LEU A 649 -17.29 -4.74 -17.14
C LEU A 649 -15.84 -4.83 -17.69
N SER A 650 -15.62 -5.53 -18.79
CA SER A 650 -14.29 -5.70 -19.41
C SER A 650 -13.64 -4.39 -19.90
N ILE A 651 -14.42 -3.33 -20.13
CA ILE A 651 -13.89 -2.04 -20.58
C ILE A 651 -13.03 -1.39 -19.49
N PHE A 652 -13.47 -1.49 -18.23
CA PHE A 652 -12.86 -0.80 -17.09
C PHE A 652 -11.45 -1.30 -16.76
N THR A 653 -11.10 -2.52 -17.16
CA THR A 653 -9.76 -3.08 -16.96
C THR A 653 -8.73 -2.53 -17.96
N LEU A 654 -9.19 -1.84 -19.02
CA LEU A 654 -8.34 -1.10 -19.96
C LEU A 654 -8.14 0.36 -19.53
N MET A 655 -9.10 0.96 -18.82
CA MET A 655 -9.12 2.38 -18.42
C MET A 655 -7.96 2.74 -17.47
N PRO A 656 -7.26 3.88 -17.61
CA PRO A 656 -6.02 4.21 -16.88
C PRO A 656 -6.20 4.19 -15.36
N ALA A 657 -5.32 3.51 -14.62
CA ALA A 657 -5.43 3.34 -13.17
C ALA A 657 -5.45 4.69 -12.42
N GLN A 658 -4.72 5.66 -12.96
CA GLN A 658 -4.91 7.07 -12.66
C GLN A 658 -6.17 7.58 -13.39
N ILE A 659 -7.30 7.55 -12.68
CA ILE A 659 -8.60 8.02 -13.19
C ILE A 659 -8.53 9.51 -13.55
N PRO A 660 -8.89 9.94 -14.79
CA PRO A 660 -8.97 11.35 -15.14
C PRO A 660 -10.28 11.99 -14.66
N ASP A 661 -10.21 13.25 -14.22
CA ASP A 661 -11.37 14.06 -13.85
C ASP A 661 -12.38 14.14 -15.00
N ASN A 662 -13.62 13.72 -14.72
CA ASN A 662 -14.73 13.95 -15.64
C ASN A 662 -16.04 14.07 -14.86
N THR A 663 -16.31 15.27 -14.35
CA THR A 663 -17.55 15.56 -13.60
C THR A 663 -18.82 15.30 -14.43
N LYS A 664 -18.79 15.49 -15.75
CA LYS A 664 -19.93 15.13 -16.62
C LYS A 664 -20.20 13.62 -16.59
N LEU A 665 -19.14 12.81 -16.59
CA LEU A 665 -19.24 11.36 -16.49
C LEU A 665 -19.82 10.92 -15.13
N VAL A 666 -19.36 11.50 -14.01
CA VAL A 666 -19.91 11.23 -12.66
C VAL A 666 -21.40 11.59 -12.57
N ILE A 667 -21.82 12.74 -13.13
CA ILE A 667 -23.24 13.13 -13.15
C ILE A 667 -24.05 12.15 -14.02
N SER A 668 -23.54 11.79 -15.21
CA SER A 668 -24.21 10.83 -16.09
C SER A 668 -24.33 9.43 -15.48
N SER A 669 -23.35 9.00 -14.67
CA SER A 669 -23.44 7.73 -13.95
C SER A 669 -24.49 7.74 -12.85
N GLY A 670 -24.77 8.89 -12.22
CA GLY A 670 -25.89 9.01 -11.29
C GLY A 670 -27.24 8.71 -11.96
N PHE A 671 -27.45 9.24 -13.17
CA PHE A 671 -28.62 8.90 -13.98
C PHE A 671 -28.63 7.42 -14.39
N MET A 672 -27.49 6.87 -14.82
CA MET A 672 -27.35 5.45 -15.15
C MET A 672 -27.69 4.53 -13.96
N ILE A 673 -27.23 4.86 -12.75
CA ILE A 673 -27.52 4.13 -11.52
C ILE A 673 -29.04 4.10 -11.24
N VAL A 674 -29.73 5.24 -11.42
CA VAL A 674 -31.19 5.32 -11.29
C VAL A 674 -31.89 4.44 -12.35
N VAL A 675 -31.43 4.46 -13.61
CA VAL A 675 -31.98 3.61 -14.68
C VAL A 675 -31.78 2.12 -14.38
N ILE A 676 -30.60 1.71 -13.91
CA ILE A 676 -30.31 0.32 -13.52
C ILE A 676 -31.23 -0.10 -12.36
N GLY A 677 -31.38 0.75 -11.33
CA GLY A 677 -32.25 0.48 -10.19
C GLY A 677 -33.73 0.39 -10.57
N ALA A 678 -34.20 1.27 -11.46
CA ALA A 678 -35.57 1.25 -11.99
C ALA A 678 -35.84 0.00 -12.84
N ALA A 679 -34.90 -0.40 -13.70
CA ALA A 679 -35.01 -1.61 -14.51
C ALA A 679 -35.01 -2.89 -13.64
N ALA A 680 -34.12 -2.98 -12.64
CA ALA A 680 -34.11 -4.08 -11.68
C ALA A 680 -35.42 -4.16 -10.90
N ARG A 681 -35.98 -3.03 -10.46
CA ARG A 681 -37.28 -2.99 -9.77
C ARG A 681 -38.46 -3.31 -10.67
N TYR A 682 -38.42 -2.89 -11.94
CA TYR A 682 -39.44 -3.26 -12.93
C TYR A 682 -39.48 -4.78 -13.15
N LEU A 683 -38.31 -5.41 -13.30
CA LEU A 683 -38.19 -6.87 -13.42
C LEU A 683 -38.70 -7.59 -12.16
N ASP A 684 -38.34 -7.10 -10.97
CA ASP A 684 -38.80 -7.61 -9.67
C ASP A 684 -40.34 -7.59 -9.53
N MET A 685 -40.99 -6.52 -10.01
CA MET A 685 -42.46 -6.40 -9.99
C MET A 685 -43.18 -7.32 -10.99
N HIS A 686 -42.61 -7.53 -12.18
CA HIS A 686 -43.24 -8.34 -13.25
C HIS A 686 -42.77 -9.81 -13.25
N ALA A 687 -41.83 -10.20 -12.40
CA ALA A 687 -41.31 -11.57 -12.30
C ALA A 687 -42.41 -12.62 -12.05
N GLY A 688 -43.53 -12.23 -11.42
CA GLY A 688 -44.68 -13.11 -11.16
C GLY A 688 -45.53 -13.46 -12.38
N GLU A 689 -45.38 -12.76 -13.52
CA GLU A 689 -46.17 -13.00 -14.73
C GLU A 689 -45.56 -14.09 -15.62
N SER A 690 -44.24 -14.31 -15.53
CA SER A 690 -43.55 -15.38 -16.23
C SER A 690 -43.22 -16.53 -15.28
N LYS A 691 -43.73 -17.73 -15.60
CA LYS A 691 -43.42 -18.99 -14.88
C LYS A 691 -41.91 -19.23 -14.73
N TYR A 692 -41.11 -18.75 -15.67
CA TYR A 692 -39.65 -18.91 -15.65
C TYR A 692 -38.99 -17.95 -14.66
N TRP A 693 -39.31 -16.65 -14.73
CA TRP A 693 -38.77 -15.64 -13.80
C TRP A 693 -39.18 -15.89 -12.35
N PHE A 694 -40.43 -16.26 -12.11
CA PHE A 694 -40.92 -16.65 -10.78
C PHE A 694 -40.10 -17.81 -10.17
N SER A 695 -39.73 -18.81 -10.98
CA SER A 695 -38.91 -19.93 -10.52
C SER A 695 -37.43 -19.58 -10.33
N LEU A 696 -36.96 -18.45 -10.86
CA LEU A 696 -35.58 -18.00 -10.81
C LEU A 696 -35.32 -17.02 -9.65
N THR A 697 -36.34 -16.23 -9.28
CA THR A 697 -36.32 -15.33 -8.11
C THR A 697 -36.85 -16.00 -6.84
N ASN A 698 -37.77 -16.97 -6.99
CA ASN A 698 -38.29 -17.81 -5.92
C ASN A 698 -39.01 -17.04 -4.79
N GLU A 699 -39.58 -15.87 -5.11
CA GLU A 699 -40.22 -14.96 -4.15
C GLU A 699 -41.74 -15.14 -4.10
N LEU A 700 -42.25 -15.58 -2.94
CA LEU A 700 -43.67 -15.85 -2.71
C LEU A 700 -44.54 -14.59 -2.48
N ARG A 701 -43.95 -13.39 -2.43
CA ARG A 701 -44.62 -12.17 -1.97
C ARG A 701 -44.53 -11.07 -3.02
N LYS A 702 -45.68 -10.54 -3.44
CA LYS A 702 -45.73 -9.39 -4.36
C LYS A 702 -45.04 -8.16 -3.72
N PRO A 703 -44.08 -7.52 -4.40
CA PRO A 703 -43.45 -6.31 -3.88
C PRO A 703 -44.37 -5.09 -4.04
N GLU A 704 -44.73 -4.44 -2.93
CA GLU A 704 -45.45 -3.16 -2.94
C GLU A 704 -44.54 -1.99 -3.38
N PHE A 705 -45.12 -0.91 -3.90
CA PHE A 705 -44.36 0.24 -4.40
C PHE A 705 -43.83 1.10 -3.25
N ASN A 706 -42.66 0.72 -2.72
CA ASN A 706 -42.12 1.29 -1.49
C ASN A 706 -41.59 2.72 -1.67
N ILE A 707 -42.04 3.63 -0.80
CA ILE A 707 -41.52 5.01 -0.62
C ILE A 707 -39.98 5.02 -0.48
N LEU A 708 -39.41 3.97 0.13
CA LEU A 708 -37.96 3.76 0.27
C LEU A 708 -37.19 3.88 -1.06
N PHE A 709 -37.72 3.29 -2.15
CA PHE A 709 -37.05 3.32 -3.46
C PHE A 709 -37.04 4.75 -4.03
N LEU A 710 -38.16 5.47 -3.95
CA LEU A 710 -38.25 6.87 -4.40
C LEU A 710 -37.30 7.77 -3.60
N PHE A 711 -37.19 7.54 -2.29
CA PHE A 711 -36.27 8.29 -1.43
C PHE A 711 -34.80 8.00 -1.75
N GLN A 712 -34.44 6.73 -2.03
CA GLN A 712 -33.09 6.38 -2.50
C GLN A 712 -32.76 7.02 -3.85
N VAL A 713 -33.68 7.01 -4.82
CA VAL A 713 -33.51 7.68 -6.11
C VAL A 713 -33.32 9.19 -5.93
N LEU A 714 -34.09 9.83 -5.05
CA LEU A 714 -33.94 11.25 -4.74
C LEU A 714 -32.54 11.58 -4.18
N LEU A 715 -32.00 10.73 -3.29
CA LEU A 715 -30.64 10.92 -2.75
C LEU A 715 -29.54 10.75 -3.80
N VAL A 716 -29.68 9.81 -4.74
CA VAL A 716 -28.73 9.64 -5.87
C VAL A 716 -28.75 10.85 -6.82
N LEU A 717 -29.93 11.39 -7.13
CA LEU A 717 -30.04 12.61 -7.94
C LEU A 717 -29.48 13.82 -7.19
N SER A 718 -29.77 13.94 -5.89
CA SER A 718 -29.25 15.02 -5.04
C SER A 718 -27.72 14.99 -4.93
N SER A 719 -27.11 13.81 -4.78
CA SER A 719 -25.64 13.70 -4.76
C SER A 719 -25.02 14.12 -6.10
N SER A 720 -25.64 13.77 -7.22
CA SER A 720 -25.17 14.17 -8.56
C SER A 720 -25.21 15.70 -8.75
N VAL A 721 -26.25 16.37 -8.25
CA VAL A 721 -26.32 17.85 -8.23
C VAL A 721 -25.24 18.45 -7.33
N MET A 722 -25.03 17.89 -6.13
CA MET A 722 -24.01 18.38 -5.20
C MET A 722 -22.58 18.20 -5.73
N VAL A 723 -22.29 17.13 -6.46
CA VAL A 723 -21.01 16.96 -7.19
C VAL A 723 -20.84 18.12 -8.19
N SER A 724 -21.86 18.44 -8.97
CA SER A 724 -21.78 19.55 -9.94
C SER A 724 -21.54 20.90 -9.28
N LEU A 725 -22.30 21.23 -8.22
CA LEU A 725 -22.19 22.51 -7.49
C LEU A 725 -20.84 22.67 -6.79
N SER A 726 -20.34 21.59 -6.19
CA SER A 726 -19.07 21.63 -5.45
C SER A 726 -17.87 21.72 -6.39
N THR A 727 -17.89 21.00 -7.53
CA THR A 727 -16.83 21.14 -8.54
C THR A 727 -16.84 22.51 -9.19
N ALA A 728 -18.01 23.08 -9.52
CA ALA A 728 -18.12 24.41 -10.16
C ALA A 728 -17.45 25.50 -9.31
N ARG A 729 -17.75 25.56 -8.00
CA ARG A 729 -17.10 26.50 -7.07
C ARG A 729 -15.59 26.30 -7.00
N ARG A 730 -15.11 25.05 -6.95
CA ARG A 730 -13.67 24.72 -6.97
C ARG A 730 -13.00 25.24 -8.25
N THR A 731 -13.62 25.06 -9.41
CA THR A 731 -13.09 25.57 -10.69
C THR A 731 -13.12 27.09 -10.80
N GLU A 732 -14.05 27.75 -10.11
CA GLU A 732 -14.14 29.22 -10.00
C GLU A 732 -13.24 29.81 -8.89
N LYS A 733 -12.41 28.98 -8.22
CA LYS A 733 -11.59 29.34 -7.05
C LYS A 733 -12.40 29.99 -5.91
N GLN A 734 -13.66 29.57 -5.72
CA GLN A 734 -14.53 30.02 -4.65
C GLN A 734 -14.57 29.02 -3.49
N GLU A 735 -14.65 29.53 -2.27
CA GLU A 735 -14.86 28.72 -1.06
C GLU A 735 -16.14 27.87 -1.14
N LEU A 736 -16.06 26.66 -0.58
CA LEU A 736 -17.21 25.77 -0.42
C LEU A 736 -17.97 26.09 0.89
N PRO A 737 -19.24 26.55 0.81
CA PRO A 737 -20.00 26.92 2.01
C PRO A 737 -20.18 25.73 2.96
N VAL A 738 -20.09 25.98 4.27
CA VAL A 738 -20.30 24.94 5.32
C VAL A 738 -21.63 24.19 5.14
N LEU A 739 -22.68 24.89 4.67
CA LEU A 739 -23.97 24.28 4.35
C LEU A 739 -23.86 23.15 3.30
N HIS A 740 -23.01 23.31 2.28
CA HIS A 740 -22.79 22.26 1.26
C HIS A 740 -22.11 21.03 1.88
N GLN A 741 -21.14 21.24 2.77
CA GLN A 741 -20.47 20.15 3.50
C GLN A 741 -21.48 19.38 4.35
N VAL A 742 -22.33 20.07 5.12
CA VAL A 742 -23.40 19.45 5.94
C VAL A 742 -24.39 18.66 5.08
N ILE A 743 -24.79 19.18 3.92
CA ILE A 743 -25.65 18.47 2.96
C ILE A 743 -24.97 17.18 2.46
N ASN A 744 -23.69 17.25 2.07
CA ASN A 744 -22.93 16.09 1.57
C ASN A 744 -22.78 14.99 2.63
N TRP A 745 -22.41 15.36 3.87
CA TRP A 745 -22.38 14.44 5.01
C TRP A 745 -23.74 13.81 5.29
N SER A 746 -24.82 14.60 5.23
CA SER A 746 -26.19 14.12 5.47
C SER A 746 -26.67 13.14 4.39
N ILE A 747 -26.45 13.46 3.11
CA ILE A 747 -26.82 12.59 1.97
C ILE A 747 -26.08 11.25 2.07
N ALA A 748 -24.75 11.29 2.26
CA ALA A 748 -23.94 10.08 2.35
C ALA A 748 -24.31 9.24 3.59
N GLY A 749 -24.44 9.86 4.77
CA GLY A 749 -24.77 9.17 6.01
C GLY A 749 -26.15 8.51 5.99
N ILE A 750 -27.19 9.23 5.56
CA ILE A 750 -28.56 8.72 5.54
C ILE A 750 -28.71 7.60 4.51
N SER A 751 -28.14 7.74 3.31
CA SER A 751 -28.36 6.78 2.22
C SER A 751 -27.89 5.37 2.57
N MET A 752 -26.79 5.24 3.31
CA MET A 752 -26.21 3.96 3.72
C MET A 752 -27.04 3.18 4.75
N VAL A 753 -27.93 3.83 5.48
CA VAL A 753 -28.80 3.18 6.49
C VAL A 753 -30.08 2.63 5.84
N LEU A 754 -30.54 3.25 4.75
CA LEU A 754 -31.76 2.85 4.02
C LEU A 754 -31.82 1.37 3.60
N PRO A 755 -30.71 0.72 3.17
CA PRO A 755 -30.70 -0.71 2.84
C PRO A 755 -31.12 -1.65 3.95
N LEU A 756 -31.09 -1.24 5.22
CA LEU A 756 -31.55 -2.08 6.33
C LEU A 756 -33.07 -2.30 6.28
N PHE A 757 -33.83 -1.29 5.82
CA PHE A 757 -35.30 -1.29 5.81
C PHE A 757 -35.95 -1.89 4.55
N SER A 758 -35.17 -2.37 3.58
CA SER A 758 -35.73 -2.98 2.36
C SER A 758 -36.33 -4.37 2.62
N ALA A 759 -37.02 -4.94 1.62
CA ALA A 759 -37.47 -6.31 1.68
C ALA A 759 -36.30 -7.30 1.80
N THR A 760 -36.57 -8.53 2.26
CA THR A 760 -35.60 -9.64 2.31
C THR A 760 -35.48 -10.40 0.97
N GLY A 761 -36.07 -9.86 -0.09
CA GLY A 761 -35.97 -10.42 -1.44
C GLY A 761 -34.61 -10.17 -2.08
N ILE A 762 -34.09 -11.13 -2.85
CA ILE A 762 -32.71 -11.14 -3.35
C ILE A 762 -32.44 -9.97 -4.30
N LEU A 763 -33.40 -9.66 -5.18
CA LEU A 763 -33.30 -8.57 -6.14
C LEU A 763 -33.65 -7.22 -5.50
N SER A 764 -34.66 -7.20 -4.62
CA SER A 764 -35.07 -5.99 -3.88
C SER A 764 -34.02 -5.50 -2.88
N ARG A 765 -33.39 -6.41 -2.11
CA ARG A 765 -32.30 -6.13 -1.18
C ARG A 765 -31.06 -5.64 -1.92
N LEU A 766 -30.66 -6.30 -3.01
CA LEU A 766 -29.53 -5.85 -3.84
C LEU A 766 -29.75 -4.44 -4.39
N THR A 767 -30.90 -4.21 -5.02
CA THR A 767 -31.23 -2.92 -5.62
C THR A 767 -31.19 -1.82 -4.56
N SER A 768 -31.67 -2.12 -3.35
CA SER A 768 -31.60 -1.21 -2.22
C SER A 768 -30.17 -0.96 -1.72
N ILE A 769 -29.31 -1.97 -1.60
CA ILE A 769 -27.89 -1.80 -1.22
C ILE A 769 -27.15 -0.96 -2.28
N PHE A 770 -27.34 -1.28 -3.56
CA PHE A 770 -26.80 -0.53 -4.69
C PHE A 770 -27.19 0.95 -4.68
N LEU A 771 -28.48 1.25 -4.51
CA LEU A 771 -28.95 2.64 -4.44
C LEU A 771 -28.63 3.33 -3.11
N GLY A 772 -28.40 2.59 -2.02
CA GLY A 772 -28.04 3.16 -0.71
C GLY A 772 -26.57 3.58 -0.60
N PHE A 773 -25.66 2.86 -1.24
CA PHE A 773 -24.24 3.23 -1.25
C PHE A 773 -23.84 4.14 -2.42
N ALA A 774 -24.64 4.19 -3.51
CA ALA A 774 -24.40 5.06 -4.64
C ALA A 774 -24.20 6.56 -4.30
N PRO A 775 -24.98 7.21 -3.41
CA PRO A 775 -24.80 8.64 -3.13
C PRO A 775 -23.44 8.97 -2.51
N ALA A 776 -22.99 8.17 -1.54
CA ALA A 776 -21.67 8.31 -0.95
C ALA A 776 -20.55 8.03 -1.97
N PHE A 777 -20.71 7.01 -2.81
CA PHE A 777 -19.75 6.70 -3.86
C PHE A 777 -19.63 7.81 -4.91
N LEU A 778 -20.76 8.38 -5.35
CA LEU A 778 -20.81 9.52 -6.29
C LEU A 778 -20.14 10.76 -5.70
N LEU A 779 -20.44 11.11 -4.44
CA LEU A 779 -19.80 12.23 -3.74
C LEU A 779 -18.28 12.05 -3.59
N LEU A 780 -17.77 10.82 -3.58
CA LEU A 780 -16.34 10.52 -3.51
C LEU A 780 -15.71 10.21 -4.89
N SER A 781 -16.46 10.28 -5.99
CA SER A 781 -15.98 9.95 -7.35
C SER A 781 -15.51 11.16 -8.15
N ILE A 782 -14.53 10.96 -9.04
CA ILE A 782 -13.97 12.02 -9.90
C ILE A 782 -14.19 11.78 -11.39
N GLY A 783 -14.29 10.52 -11.84
CA GLY A 783 -14.39 10.17 -13.25
C GLY A 783 -15.16 8.88 -13.50
N TYR A 784 -14.51 7.91 -14.15
CA TYR A 784 -15.19 6.72 -14.67
C TYR A 784 -15.52 5.66 -13.61
N GLU A 785 -14.98 5.74 -12.39
CA GLU A 785 -15.24 4.74 -11.33
C GLU A 785 -16.72 4.68 -10.96
N ALA A 786 -17.44 5.80 -11.06
CA ALA A 786 -18.88 5.87 -10.85
C ALA A 786 -19.69 5.10 -11.92
N VAL A 787 -19.15 4.97 -13.14
CA VAL A 787 -19.71 4.08 -14.18
C VAL A 787 -19.34 2.63 -13.90
N PHE A 788 -18.10 2.36 -13.46
CA PHE A 788 -17.65 1.03 -13.04
C PHE A 788 -18.56 0.45 -11.95
N TYR A 789 -18.97 1.25 -10.97
CA TYR A 789 -19.89 0.83 -9.91
C TYR A 789 -21.22 0.25 -10.46
N GLY A 790 -21.78 0.87 -11.50
CA GLY A 790 -22.94 0.35 -12.21
C GLY A 790 -22.64 -0.90 -13.04
N ALA A 791 -21.48 -0.95 -13.71
CA ALA A 791 -21.05 -2.12 -14.48
C ALA A 791 -20.84 -3.36 -13.59
N LEU A 792 -20.23 -3.18 -12.41
CA LEU A 792 -20.04 -4.22 -11.40
C LEU A 792 -21.39 -4.73 -10.88
N ALA A 793 -22.34 -3.84 -10.58
CA ALA A 793 -23.68 -4.23 -10.16
C ALA A 793 -24.43 -5.05 -11.25
N LEU A 794 -24.32 -4.65 -12.52
CA LEU A 794 -24.88 -5.40 -13.65
C LEU A 794 -24.24 -6.79 -13.78
N ALA A 795 -22.91 -6.90 -13.65
CA ALA A 795 -22.20 -8.18 -13.74
C ALA A 795 -22.50 -9.12 -12.55
N LEU A 796 -22.67 -8.58 -11.34
CA LEU A 796 -23.14 -9.33 -10.17
C LEU A 796 -24.57 -9.85 -10.36
N MET A 797 -25.47 -9.03 -10.92
CA MET A 797 -26.83 -9.49 -11.27
C MET A 797 -26.79 -10.59 -12.35
N ALA A 798 -25.98 -10.43 -13.38
CA ALA A 798 -25.78 -11.44 -14.42
C ALA A 798 -25.30 -12.78 -13.85
N TRP A 799 -24.32 -12.75 -12.93
CA TRP A 799 -23.81 -13.94 -12.27
C TRP A 799 -24.88 -14.65 -11.42
N ILE A 800 -25.71 -13.91 -10.68
CA ILE A 800 -26.81 -14.49 -9.89
C ILE A 800 -27.84 -15.18 -10.79
N LEU A 801 -28.21 -14.56 -11.91
CA LEU A 801 -29.15 -15.15 -12.87
C LEU A 801 -28.56 -16.42 -13.51
N PHE A 802 -27.26 -16.42 -13.84
CA PHE A 802 -26.53 -17.61 -14.32
C PHE A 802 -26.54 -18.74 -13.28
N GLU A 803 -26.21 -18.45 -12.02
CA GLU A 803 -26.16 -19.44 -10.94
C GLU A 803 -27.55 -20.01 -10.61
N ASN A 804 -28.58 -19.17 -10.52
CA ASN A 804 -29.94 -19.64 -10.29
C ASN A 804 -30.45 -20.52 -11.44
N ALA A 805 -30.12 -20.17 -12.69
CA ALA A 805 -30.47 -20.98 -13.85
C ALA A 805 -29.73 -22.33 -13.82
N TYR A 806 -28.42 -22.33 -13.55
CA TYR A 806 -27.62 -23.55 -13.39
C TYR A 806 -28.18 -24.47 -12.29
N LEU A 807 -28.54 -23.90 -11.14
CA LEU A 807 -29.17 -24.64 -10.04
C LEU A 807 -30.52 -25.24 -10.45
N GLN A 808 -31.35 -24.50 -11.19
CA GLN A 808 -32.63 -25.00 -11.70
C GLN A 808 -32.43 -26.16 -12.69
N ILE A 809 -31.50 -26.03 -13.64
CA ILE A 809 -31.14 -27.06 -14.63
C ILE A 809 -30.57 -28.33 -13.96
N SER A 810 -29.77 -28.17 -12.89
CA SER A 810 -29.26 -29.33 -12.14
C SER A 810 -30.36 -30.07 -11.37
N ARG A 811 -31.34 -29.34 -10.80
CA ARG A 811 -32.51 -29.94 -10.13
C ARG A 811 -33.36 -30.75 -11.11
N THR A 812 -33.68 -30.22 -12.30
CA THR A 812 -34.51 -30.93 -13.28
C THR A 812 -33.82 -32.20 -13.79
N LYS A 813 -32.51 -32.14 -14.11
CA LYS A 813 -31.72 -33.32 -14.51
C LYS A 813 -31.67 -34.42 -13.44
N HIS A 814 -31.56 -34.05 -12.16
CA HIS A 814 -31.61 -35.03 -11.06
C HIS A 814 -32.99 -35.65 -10.83
N SER A 815 -34.08 -34.88 -11.04
CA SER A 815 -35.45 -35.43 -10.95
C SER A 815 -35.77 -36.44 -12.06
N SER A 816 -35.13 -36.36 -13.23
CA SER A 816 -35.29 -37.35 -14.31
C SER A 816 -34.49 -38.65 -14.13
N SER A 817 -33.57 -38.73 -13.16
CA SER A 817 -32.63 -39.86 -13.02
C SER A 817 -32.78 -40.65 -11.71
N SER A 818 -33.91 -40.55 -11.01
CA SER A 818 -34.08 -41.12 -9.66
C SER A 818 -35.44 -41.80 -9.45
N ILE A 819 -35.57 -43.03 -9.95
CA ILE A 819 -36.63 -43.97 -9.52
C ILE A 819 -36.09 -45.03 -8.52
N GLU A 820 -34.78 -45.32 -8.50
CA GLU A 820 -34.20 -46.37 -7.65
C GLU A 820 -33.73 -45.94 -6.24
N ALA A 821 -33.99 -44.69 -5.81
CA ALA A 821 -33.49 -44.14 -4.53
C ALA A 821 -34.59 -43.90 -3.48
N MET A 822 -35.59 -44.79 -3.40
CA MET A 822 -36.79 -44.56 -2.58
C MET A 822 -36.64 -44.92 -1.08
N GLU A 823 -35.61 -45.68 -0.66
CA GLU A 823 -35.46 -46.11 0.75
C GLU A 823 -34.53 -45.24 1.63
N ASP A 824 -33.50 -44.59 1.10
CA ASP A 824 -32.54 -43.82 1.93
C ASP A 824 -33.02 -42.38 2.27
N ASN A 825 -34.08 -41.89 1.62
CA ASN A 825 -34.50 -40.48 1.68
C ASN A 825 -35.46 -40.10 2.83
N LEU A 826 -35.87 -41.06 3.67
CA LEU A 826 -36.86 -40.83 4.73
C LEU A 826 -36.30 -40.18 6.02
N SER A 827 -35.03 -39.76 6.02
CA SER A 827 -34.32 -39.25 7.22
C SER A 827 -33.67 -37.86 7.08
N LEU A 828 -33.96 -37.09 6.02
CA LEU A 828 -33.46 -35.71 5.86
C LEU A 828 -34.49 -34.70 5.36
N ALA A 829 -35.75 -34.83 5.80
CA ALA A 829 -36.85 -33.93 5.44
C ALA A 829 -36.81 -32.58 6.19
N SER A 830 -35.73 -31.80 6.02
CA SER A 830 -35.72 -30.33 6.24
C SER A 830 -34.54 -29.63 5.54
N GLU A 831 -34.85 -28.99 4.41
CA GLU A 831 -34.26 -27.76 3.82
C GLU A 831 -32.77 -27.62 3.43
N ASP A 832 -31.82 -28.48 3.83
CA ASP A 832 -30.38 -28.20 3.61
C ASP A 832 -29.63 -29.14 2.63
N ARG A 833 -29.09 -28.58 1.53
CA ARG A 833 -28.15 -29.26 0.60
C ARG A 833 -26.71 -29.28 1.17
N CYS A 834 -26.04 -30.43 1.07
CA CYS A 834 -24.59 -30.56 1.36
C CYS A 834 -23.72 -30.03 0.21
N LEU A 835 -22.53 -29.51 0.54
CA LEU A 835 -21.53 -29.06 -0.44
C LEU A 835 -21.11 -30.17 -1.42
N GLN A 836 -20.95 -29.78 -2.69
CA GLN A 836 -20.46 -30.63 -3.78
C GLN A 836 -19.26 -29.96 -4.49
N LEU A 837 -18.43 -30.76 -5.17
CA LEU A 837 -17.27 -30.26 -5.91
C LEU A 837 -17.63 -29.22 -6.99
N SER A 838 -18.83 -29.32 -7.56
CA SER A 838 -19.36 -28.33 -8.51
C SER A 838 -19.49 -26.92 -7.92
N ASP A 839 -19.71 -26.81 -6.61
CA ASP A 839 -19.96 -25.53 -5.93
C ASP A 839 -18.67 -24.71 -5.73
N MET A 840 -17.50 -25.30 -6.00
CA MET A 840 -16.17 -24.67 -6.04
C MET A 840 -16.07 -23.50 -7.04
N ARG A 841 -16.97 -23.43 -8.03
CA ARG A 841 -17.10 -22.28 -8.94
C ARG A 841 -17.47 -20.97 -8.23
N ILE A 842 -18.20 -21.04 -7.11
CA ILE A 842 -18.76 -19.88 -6.41
C ILE A 842 -17.66 -19.09 -5.67
N PRO A 843 -16.77 -19.69 -4.83
CA PRO A 843 -15.63 -18.97 -4.27
C PRO A 843 -14.68 -18.42 -5.35
N LEU A 844 -14.47 -19.14 -6.46
CA LEU A 844 -13.63 -18.66 -7.55
C LEU A 844 -14.22 -17.42 -8.24
N ALA A 845 -15.52 -17.44 -8.53
CA ALA A 845 -16.23 -16.29 -9.09
C ALA A 845 -16.23 -15.11 -8.10
N PHE A 846 -16.42 -15.37 -6.81
CA PHE A 846 -16.28 -14.34 -5.77
C PHE A 846 -14.87 -13.72 -5.77
N MET A 847 -13.81 -14.52 -5.78
CA MET A 847 -12.43 -14.01 -5.83
C MET A 847 -12.18 -13.16 -7.08
N VAL A 848 -12.72 -13.55 -8.24
CA VAL A 848 -12.67 -12.72 -9.46
C VAL A 848 -13.43 -11.40 -9.26
N PHE A 849 -14.63 -11.43 -8.68
CA PHE A 849 -15.43 -10.23 -8.42
C PHE A 849 -14.83 -9.32 -7.33
N PHE A 850 -14.14 -9.87 -6.34
CA PHE A 850 -13.41 -9.14 -5.31
C PHE A 850 -12.18 -8.44 -5.91
N ASN A 851 -11.39 -9.15 -6.72
CA ASN A 851 -10.23 -8.54 -7.37
C ASN A 851 -10.62 -7.50 -8.44
N ILE A 852 -11.68 -7.71 -9.23
CA ILE A 852 -12.12 -6.67 -10.17
C ILE A 852 -12.68 -5.42 -9.44
N ALA A 853 -13.33 -5.61 -8.28
CA ALA A 853 -13.76 -4.51 -7.41
C ALA A 853 -12.55 -3.68 -6.92
N PHE A 854 -11.44 -4.34 -6.58
CA PHE A 854 -10.16 -3.69 -6.23
C PHE A 854 -9.62 -2.82 -7.38
N PHE A 855 -9.53 -3.34 -8.62
CA PHE A 855 -8.96 -2.57 -9.74
C PHE A 855 -9.87 -1.48 -10.32
N GLY A 856 -11.20 -1.66 -10.25
CA GLY A 856 -12.14 -0.75 -10.92
C GLY A 856 -12.33 0.61 -10.26
N THR A 857 -11.89 0.78 -9.01
CA THR A 857 -12.04 2.03 -8.25
C THR A 857 -10.78 2.86 -8.05
N GLY A 858 -9.64 2.42 -8.57
CA GLY A 858 -8.35 3.10 -8.46
C GLY A 858 -7.25 2.18 -7.93
N ASN A 859 -6.07 2.72 -7.67
CA ASN A 859 -4.93 1.96 -7.16
C ASN A 859 -4.86 2.00 -5.62
N PHE A 860 -5.43 1.00 -4.93
CA PHE A 860 -5.36 0.92 -3.46
C PHE A 860 -3.91 0.86 -2.92
N ALA A 861 -2.93 0.40 -3.73
CA ALA A 861 -1.54 0.26 -3.29
C ALA A 861 -0.84 1.60 -2.95
N SER A 862 -1.40 2.73 -3.39
CA SER A 862 -1.04 4.06 -2.89
C SER A 862 -2.31 4.86 -2.60
N ILE A 863 -2.64 5.01 -1.31
CA ILE A 863 -3.74 5.90 -0.86
C ILE A 863 -3.44 7.35 -1.26
N ALA A 864 -2.17 7.74 -1.33
CA ALA A 864 -1.74 9.05 -1.81
C ALA A 864 -2.07 9.28 -3.30
N SER A 865 -2.15 8.23 -4.14
CA SER A 865 -2.51 8.34 -5.57
C SER A 865 -3.98 8.73 -5.85
N PHE A 866 -4.81 8.84 -4.80
CA PHE A 866 -6.20 9.28 -4.92
C PHE A 866 -6.31 10.81 -4.87
N GLU A 867 -7.17 11.35 -5.72
CA GLU A 867 -7.35 12.79 -5.81
C GLU A 867 -8.16 13.35 -4.62
N ILE A 868 -7.49 14.17 -3.79
CA ILE A 868 -8.08 14.88 -2.63
C ILE A 868 -9.27 15.77 -3.05
N SER A 869 -9.33 16.15 -4.34
CA SER A 869 -10.38 16.95 -4.97
C SER A 869 -11.82 16.45 -4.73
N SER A 870 -12.00 15.15 -4.50
CA SER A 870 -13.29 14.55 -4.13
C SER A 870 -13.62 14.73 -2.64
N VAL A 871 -12.61 14.72 -1.77
CA VAL A 871 -12.73 14.88 -0.32
C VAL A 871 -13.02 16.34 0.05
N TYR A 872 -12.60 17.31 -0.78
CA TYR A 872 -12.94 18.74 -0.64
C TYR A 872 -14.45 19.00 -0.48
N ARG A 873 -15.30 18.08 -0.99
CA ARG A 873 -16.77 18.14 -0.88
C ARG A 873 -17.27 17.91 0.56
N PHE A 874 -16.46 17.30 1.42
CA PHE A 874 -16.79 16.95 2.81
C PHE A 874 -16.04 17.80 3.84
N ILE A 875 -14.81 18.21 3.55
CA ILE A 875 -13.94 19.03 4.40
C ILE A 875 -13.04 19.92 3.53
N THR A 876 -12.85 21.17 3.94
CA THR A 876 -11.99 22.15 3.22
C THR A 876 -10.61 22.30 3.84
N ILE A 877 -10.45 21.98 5.13
CA ILE A 877 -9.17 22.05 5.87
C ILE A 877 -8.45 20.70 5.76
N PHE A 878 -7.13 20.72 5.60
CA PHE A 878 -6.30 19.51 5.53
C PHE A 878 -6.42 18.69 6.82
N SER A 879 -6.77 17.41 6.69
CA SER A 879 -6.92 16.49 7.82
C SER A 879 -6.57 15.07 7.37
N PRO A 880 -5.29 14.65 7.44
CA PRO A 880 -4.81 13.47 6.73
C PRO A 880 -5.54 12.19 7.15
N PHE A 881 -5.82 12.02 8.45
CA PHE A 881 -6.56 10.86 8.96
C PHE A 881 -8.01 10.81 8.48
N LEU A 882 -8.72 11.93 8.43
CA LEU A 882 -10.12 11.97 7.96
C LEU A 882 -10.20 11.83 6.44
N MET A 883 -9.25 12.44 5.71
CA MET A 883 -9.11 12.28 4.26
C MET A 883 -8.82 10.82 3.89
N ALA A 884 -7.84 10.19 4.52
CA ALA A 884 -7.53 8.78 4.33
C ALA A 884 -8.73 7.88 4.69
N ALA A 885 -9.44 8.16 5.79
CA ALA A 885 -10.63 7.40 6.17
C ALA A 885 -11.75 7.48 5.11
N LEU A 886 -11.99 8.65 4.52
CA LEU A 886 -12.98 8.83 3.44
C LEU A 886 -12.55 8.11 2.14
N LEU A 887 -11.26 8.10 1.82
CA LEU A 887 -10.72 7.39 0.65
C LEU A 887 -10.75 5.86 0.83
N ILE A 888 -10.35 5.34 2.00
CA ILE A 888 -10.52 3.93 2.35
C ILE A 888 -12.00 3.56 2.30
N PHE A 889 -12.89 4.41 2.84
CA PHE A 889 -14.32 4.16 2.81
C PHE A 889 -14.88 4.11 1.37
N LYS A 890 -14.48 5.02 0.46
CA LYS A 890 -14.80 4.95 -0.97
C LYS A 890 -14.43 3.59 -1.56
N LEU A 891 -13.24 3.09 -1.23
CA LEU A 891 -12.70 1.83 -1.74
C LEU A 891 -13.43 0.61 -1.19
N LEU A 892 -13.97 0.67 0.02
CA LEU A 892 -14.77 -0.41 0.63
C LEU A 892 -16.16 -0.58 -0.02
N ILE A 893 -16.75 0.46 -0.61
CA ILE A 893 -18.12 0.44 -1.15
C ILE A 893 -18.36 -0.67 -2.21
N PRO A 894 -17.51 -0.85 -3.25
CA PRO A 894 -17.62 -1.97 -4.19
C PRO A 894 -17.61 -3.34 -3.50
N PHE A 895 -16.73 -3.54 -2.51
CA PHE A 895 -16.64 -4.81 -1.79
C PHE A 895 -17.92 -5.11 -1.00
N VAL A 896 -18.61 -4.10 -0.46
CA VAL A 896 -19.93 -4.27 0.17
C VAL A 896 -20.96 -4.84 -0.81
N LEU A 897 -20.94 -4.43 -2.10
CA LEU A 897 -21.80 -5.05 -3.11
C LEU A 897 -21.47 -6.53 -3.32
N VAL A 898 -20.18 -6.87 -3.48
CA VAL A 898 -19.76 -8.25 -3.72
C VAL A 898 -20.08 -9.15 -2.49
N MET A 899 -19.71 -8.70 -1.29
CA MET A 899 -19.96 -9.42 -0.02
C MET A 899 -21.45 -9.66 0.25
N SER A 900 -22.32 -8.70 -0.11
CA SER A 900 -23.78 -8.83 0.09
C SER A 900 -24.39 -10.05 -0.62
N LYS A 901 -23.67 -10.68 -1.57
CA LYS A 901 -24.15 -11.79 -2.38
C LYS A 901 -23.74 -13.19 -1.97
N ILE A 902 -22.65 -13.35 -1.22
CA ILE A 902 -22.26 -14.65 -0.67
C ILE A 902 -23.32 -15.17 0.30
N GLN A 903 -23.85 -14.30 1.16
CA GLN A 903 -24.76 -14.68 2.24
C GLN A 903 -26.16 -15.10 1.76
N GLU A 904 -26.57 -14.67 0.56
CA GLU A 904 -27.88 -15.01 -0.06
C GLU A 904 -27.82 -16.21 -1.02
N ALA A 905 -26.65 -16.55 -1.60
CA ALA A 905 -26.49 -17.63 -2.59
C ALA A 905 -26.68 -19.07 -2.04
N GLY A 906 -27.14 -19.20 -0.79
CA GLY A 906 -27.47 -20.44 -0.11
C GLY A 906 -26.98 -20.38 1.33
N TRP A 907 -27.89 -20.46 2.30
CA TRP A 907 -27.61 -20.15 3.72
C TRP A 907 -26.45 -20.93 4.37
N LYS A 908 -26.11 -22.12 3.86
CA LYS A 908 -24.93 -22.90 4.27
C LYS A 908 -23.69 -22.67 3.41
N LEU A 909 -23.89 -22.30 2.15
CA LEU A 909 -22.80 -21.94 1.26
C LEU A 909 -22.19 -20.62 1.72
N GLY A 910 -23.04 -19.62 1.98
CA GLY A 910 -22.63 -18.30 2.42
C GLY A 910 -21.93 -18.29 3.78
N THR A 911 -22.35 -19.11 4.74
CA THR A 911 -21.63 -19.23 6.02
C THR A 911 -20.33 -20.03 5.89
N ALA A 912 -20.28 -21.06 5.06
CA ALA A 912 -19.04 -21.80 4.81
C ALA A 912 -18.00 -20.93 4.06
N LEU A 913 -18.45 -20.07 3.13
CA LEU A 913 -17.63 -19.13 2.38
C LEU A 913 -17.16 -17.96 3.26
N ALA A 914 -18.04 -17.32 4.03
CA ALA A 914 -17.68 -16.27 4.99
C ALA A 914 -16.95 -16.77 6.26
N ILE A 915 -16.50 -18.02 6.26
CA ILE A 915 -15.56 -18.63 7.23
C ILE A 915 -14.25 -19.06 6.54
N LEU A 916 -14.26 -19.18 5.21
CA LEU A 916 -13.08 -19.40 4.37
C LEU A 916 -12.41 -18.08 3.96
N GLU A 917 -13.20 -17.01 3.86
CA GLU A 917 -12.81 -15.60 3.91
C GLU A 917 -12.50 -15.15 5.36
#